data_AF-A0A7J8ZTW8-F1
#
_entry.id   AF-A0A7J8ZTW8-F1
#
_cell.length_a   1.000
_cell.length_b   1.000
_cell.length_c   1.000
_cell.angle_alpha   90.00
_cell.angle_beta   90.00
_cell.angle_gamma   90.00
#
_symmetry.space_group_name_H-M   'P 1'
#
loop_
_entity.id
_entity.type
_entity.pdbx_description
1 polymer ?
#
loop_
_entity_poly.entity_id
_entity_poly.type
_entity_poly.pdbx_seq_one_letter_code
_entity_poly.pdbx_strand_id
1 'polypeptide(L)'
;MELQNRAQILQDIETRNQSLEDELQRVKEENTGLNKLNLSSAMSIQNLQDEILSLRETIAKLEAEVELRVDQRNALQQEIYCLKEELNDLNKRHQDMTGQLQSVCLNPENFASTVKELRDENTELKDVCERERDEKMALLEKLKIMEKLIEKNALLENSLLDLNVELEGVRGRVKTLEESCQSLLREKSTLAAEKDTLISQLQTATENMEKLYEKNNFLENTLFDANAELEGLRQKIRSLENSFLLLGDEKSGLITQREGLNSQLDVNQKRLEDLEKRYMGLEEKHVGLEKERESTLREVEELQKSLEAETQQHASFVQLSRTRETAMESQIHVLQGESLLRKKEYEEELDKAMNAQVDIFILQKCAQDLEDKNMSLLLECRKLLEASKLSEKLISELELGNCEKQVEIKALFDQITILRMGLYQMSRTLEIDDIHGCDDKIKQDQLVLDCVFGRLQEMQNSLLKSLDENQRFIIENSVLIALLGQLKLEAETLATEKNSVRQELKVQSVQFSELLIRAEKLADMNEVLRSKVVEVNQREDALQTELISVRGQLLALQRQYQTSLEDNCKVLDEKRSLMKEVLDLGKQKHNLEDENHAVICEAISQSNISLILKDIIANNFEEIKYLNDNLGKLKCLNNDLEGKLKMMERKFEDLQMENSNLKDSMKKLENELVSVRSVGDQLNDEVARGKDLLCQREIALLEVEKMLSVSQEETAQLHKVLEDLQTKFEEVKLIGEDQKRQILKLSGDYDHQIKETESISQANQKLEVELLKLNEELEESKHRVESLSFELQKERIKVEIWETQAAAWFDELQTSAIREVIFEEKAHELGKECKFLESTRNSKAMEVEELERSVRSLECENGGLKAQLAAYVPAIVSLLDSVTSLESRTLLHPKLPTDYNEEVMTPIWGLNFMLKTVNQQVKVKLAWFPMAFPTCRVSI
;
A
#
# COMPACT_ATOMS: atom_id res chain seq x y z
N MET A 1 56.58 103.94 -99.38
CA MET A 1 57.27 103.69 -98.10
C MET A 1 56.34 103.54 -96.89
N GLU A 2 55.05 103.91 -96.93
CA GLU A 2 54.11 103.68 -95.80
C GLU A 2 53.35 102.33 -95.83
N LEU A 3 53.06 101.77 -97.01
CA LEU A 3 52.32 100.49 -97.12
C LEU A 3 53.18 99.25 -96.81
N GLN A 4 54.49 99.30 -97.10
CA GLN A 4 55.44 98.26 -96.73
C GLN A 4 55.68 98.25 -95.20
N ASN A 5 55.58 99.41 -94.55
CA ASN A 5 55.60 99.53 -93.10
C ASN A 5 54.31 98.97 -92.46
N ARG A 6 53.14 99.17 -93.08
CA ARG A 6 51.86 98.59 -92.64
C ARG A 6 51.77 97.07 -92.84
N ALA A 7 52.30 96.54 -93.95
CA ALA A 7 52.36 95.10 -94.19
C ALA A 7 53.38 94.40 -93.29
N GLN A 8 54.52 95.03 -93.00
CA GLN A 8 55.48 94.54 -92.00
C GLN A 8 54.87 94.56 -90.60
N ILE A 9 54.16 95.62 -90.22
CA ILE A 9 53.45 95.69 -88.92
C ILE A 9 52.33 94.65 -88.85
N LEU A 10 51.56 94.41 -89.92
CA LEU A 10 50.52 93.37 -89.95
C LEU A 10 51.11 91.96 -89.89
N GLN A 11 52.20 91.69 -90.61
CA GLN A 11 52.89 90.41 -90.57
C GLN A 11 53.61 90.19 -89.23
N ASP A 12 54.14 91.24 -88.61
CA ASP A 12 54.69 91.22 -87.25
C ASP A 12 53.57 91.05 -86.20
N ILE A 13 52.38 91.63 -86.40
CA ILE A 13 51.21 91.43 -85.52
C ILE A 13 50.62 90.03 -85.71
N GLU A 14 50.62 89.48 -86.92
CA GLU A 14 50.05 88.16 -87.21
C GLU A 14 51.00 87.03 -86.79
N THR A 15 52.31 87.19 -86.97
CA THR A 15 53.30 86.29 -86.35
C THR A 15 53.31 86.42 -84.82
N ARG A 16 53.10 87.62 -84.27
CA ARG A 16 52.94 87.83 -82.83
C ARG A 16 51.61 87.29 -82.31
N ASN A 17 50.52 87.35 -83.05
CA ASN A 17 49.23 86.79 -82.68
C ASN A 17 49.26 85.27 -82.77
N GLN A 18 49.83 84.68 -83.82
CA GLN A 18 50.04 83.24 -83.91
C GLN A 18 50.98 82.76 -82.79
N SER A 19 52.06 83.51 -82.51
CA SER A 19 52.92 83.26 -81.34
C SER A 19 52.14 83.34 -80.03
N LEU A 20 51.26 84.33 -79.86
CA LEU A 20 50.45 84.50 -78.65
C LEU A 20 49.35 83.44 -78.54
N GLU A 21 48.81 82.94 -79.65
CA GLU A 21 47.78 81.92 -79.70
C GLU A 21 48.38 80.53 -79.46
N ASP A 22 49.56 80.25 -80.01
CA ASP A 22 50.38 79.08 -79.68
C ASP A 22 50.85 79.13 -78.21
N GLU A 23 51.17 80.32 -77.69
CA GLU A 23 51.54 80.53 -76.29
C GLU A 23 50.33 80.41 -75.36
N LEU A 24 49.15 80.89 -75.76
CA LEU A 24 47.89 80.67 -75.05
C LEU A 24 47.52 79.19 -75.03
N GLN A 25 47.70 78.47 -76.14
CA GLN A 25 47.45 77.04 -76.22
C GLN A 25 48.46 76.26 -75.36
N ARG A 26 49.75 76.62 -75.39
CA ARG A 26 50.76 76.07 -74.46
C ARG A 26 50.40 76.35 -73.00
N VAL A 27 50.01 77.57 -72.66
CA VAL A 27 49.60 77.94 -71.30
C VAL A 27 48.33 77.20 -70.89
N LYS A 28 47.40 76.94 -71.81
CA LYS A 28 46.17 76.18 -71.54
C LYS A 28 46.46 74.69 -71.35
N GLU A 29 47.36 74.12 -72.15
CA GLU A 29 47.87 72.76 -71.99
C GLU A 29 48.65 72.61 -70.68
N GLU A 30 49.55 73.56 -70.37
CA GLU A 30 50.21 73.66 -69.06
C GLU A 30 49.21 73.82 -67.93
N ASN A 31 48.16 74.64 -68.07
CA ASN A 31 47.13 74.77 -67.04
C ASN A 31 46.37 73.46 -66.85
N THR A 32 46.04 72.74 -67.93
CA THR A 32 45.40 71.41 -67.80
C THR A 32 46.33 70.36 -67.21
N GLY A 33 47.63 70.40 -67.54
CA GLY A 33 48.67 69.57 -66.96
C GLY A 33 48.85 69.88 -65.47
N LEU A 34 48.96 71.16 -65.11
CA LEU A 34 49.02 71.66 -63.75
C LEU A 34 47.77 71.30 -62.96
N ASN A 35 46.56 71.39 -63.55
CA ASN A 35 45.33 71.04 -62.83
C ASN A 35 45.23 69.52 -62.59
N LYS A 36 45.69 68.68 -63.54
CA LYS A 36 45.87 67.24 -63.31
C LYS A 36 46.92 66.96 -62.25
N LEU A 37 48.05 67.68 -62.28
CA LEU A 37 49.13 67.55 -61.30
C LEU A 37 48.69 68.02 -59.92
N ASN A 38 47.83 69.04 -59.85
CA ASN A 38 47.22 69.56 -58.64
C ASN A 38 46.18 68.59 -58.08
N LEU A 39 45.38 67.93 -58.91
CA LEU A 39 44.48 66.86 -58.48
C LEU A 39 45.27 65.62 -58.01
N SER A 40 46.34 65.23 -58.70
CA SER A 40 47.20 64.13 -58.25
C SER A 40 47.97 64.50 -56.98
N SER A 41 48.39 65.75 -56.85
CA SER A 41 49.03 66.30 -55.66
C SER A 41 48.06 66.34 -54.49
N ALA A 42 46.83 66.83 -54.68
CA ALA A 42 45.79 66.85 -53.66
C ALA A 42 45.43 65.44 -53.19
N MET A 43 45.31 64.49 -54.11
CA MET A 43 45.08 63.09 -53.77
C MET A 43 46.27 62.45 -53.04
N SER A 44 47.51 62.78 -53.43
CA SER A 44 48.71 62.37 -52.71
C SER A 44 48.79 62.99 -51.32
N ILE A 45 48.40 64.26 -51.15
CA ILE A 45 48.35 64.95 -49.86
C ILE A 45 47.29 64.32 -48.97
N GLN A 46 46.12 64.01 -49.52
CA GLN A 46 45.04 63.35 -48.77
C GLN A 46 45.46 61.94 -48.32
N ASN A 47 46.09 61.15 -49.20
CA ASN A 47 46.65 59.85 -48.82
C ASN A 47 47.70 59.99 -47.70
N LEU A 48 48.58 61.00 -47.78
CA LEU A 48 49.56 61.27 -46.72
C LEU A 48 48.90 61.73 -45.42
N GLN A 49 47.80 62.48 -45.48
CA GLN A 49 47.03 62.90 -44.30
C GLN A 49 46.35 61.69 -43.62
N ASP A 50 45.76 60.80 -44.41
CA ASP A 50 45.16 59.55 -43.91
C ASP A 50 46.23 58.63 -43.32
N GLU A 51 47.40 58.55 -43.95
CA GLU A 51 48.56 57.83 -43.42
C GLU A 51 49.05 58.46 -42.11
N ILE A 52 49.15 59.79 -42.01
CA ILE A 52 49.48 60.50 -40.76
C ILE A 52 48.44 60.22 -39.67
N LEU A 53 47.15 60.17 -39.99
CA LEU A 53 46.10 59.84 -39.03
C LEU A 53 46.23 58.40 -38.53
N SER A 54 46.44 57.44 -39.43
CA SER A 54 46.66 56.04 -39.06
C SER A 54 47.94 55.88 -38.21
N LEU A 55 49.03 56.57 -38.58
CA LEU A 55 50.26 56.58 -37.80
C LEU A 55 50.05 57.19 -36.41
N ARG A 56 49.32 58.29 -36.28
CA ARG A 56 48.95 58.87 -34.98
C ARG A 56 48.16 57.90 -34.12
N GLU A 57 47.21 57.18 -34.72
CA GLU A 57 46.42 56.17 -34.01
C GLU A 57 47.30 55.00 -33.55
N THR A 58 48.26 54.57 -34.38
CA THR A 58 49.23 53.54 -33.98
C THR A 58 50.19 54.03 -32.89
N ILE A 59 50.62 55.30 -32.92
CA ILE A 59 51.43 55.91 -31.86
C ILE A 59 50.65 55.94 -30.55
N ALA A 60 49.38 56.36 -30.56
CA ALA A 60 48.55 56.36 -29.36
C ALA A 60 48.36 54.95 -28.77
N LYS A 61 48.18 53.92 -29.62
CA LYS A 61 48.13 52.52 -29.18
C LYS A 61 49.47 52.06 -28.58
N LEU A 62 50.59 52.46 -29.18
CA LEU A 62 51.92 52.16 -28.66
C LEU A 62 52.22 52.89 -27.34
N GLU A 63 51.78 54.13 -27.18
CA GLU A 63 51.92 54.89 -25.93
C GLU A 63 51.12 54.23 -24.79
N ALA A 64 49.87 53.83 -25.05
CA ALA A 64 49.06 53.08 -24.09
C ALA A 64 49.70 51.72 -23.72
N GLU A 65 50.27 51.01 -24.69
CA GLU A 65 51.01 49.77 -24.45
C GLU A 65 52.28 50.03 -23.63
N VAL A 66 53.03 51.11 -23.90
CA VAL A 66 54.21 51.48 -23.12
C VAL A 66 53.82 51.80 -21.68
N GLU A 67 52.73 52.53 -21.45
CA GLU A 67 52.22 52.82 -20.11
C GLU A 67 51.86 51.53 -19.36
N LEU A 68 51.10 50.63 -20.00
CA LEU A 68 50.78 49.31 -19.45
C LEU A 68 52.05 48.50 -19.12
N ARG A 69 53.06 48.52 -20.00
CA ARG A 69 54.33 47.81 -19.78
C ARG A 69 55.16 48.44 -18.67
N VAL A 70 55.09 49.75 -18.50
CA VAL A 70 55.71 50.47 -17.36
C VAL A 70 55.01 50.08 -16.06
N ASP A 71 53.69 50.00 -16.03
CA ASP A 71 52.93 49.56 -14.87
C ASP A 71 53.22 48.10 -14.52
N GLN A 72 53.26 47.21 -15.52
CA GLN A 72 53.68 45.81 -15.35
C GLN A 72 55.11 45.72 -14.79
N ARG A 73 56.05 46.49 -15.34
CA ARG A 73 57.44 46.54 -14.84
C ARG A 73 57.48 47.02 -13.40
N ASN A 74 56.73 48.06 -13.05
CA ASN A 74 56.69 48.60 -11.68
C ASN A 74 56.09 47.58 -10.71
N ALA A 75 55.01 46.87 -11.11
CA ALA A 75 54.41 45.79 -10.33
C ALA A 75 55.39 44.63 -10.12
N LEU A 76 56.05 44.17 -11.18
CA LEU A 76 57.09 43.14 -11.10
C LEU A 76 58.27 43.58 -10.23
N GLN A 77 58.63 44.86 -10.25
CA GLN A 77 59.72 45.38 -9.43
C GLN A 77 59.35 45.46 -7.95
N GLN A 78 58.08 45.74 -7.62
CA GLN A 78 57.56 45.61 -6.26
C GLN A 78 57.50 44.15 -5.81
N GLU A 79 57.10 43.24 -6.69
CA GLU A 79 57.09 41.80 -6.41
C GLU A 79 58.52 41.29 -6.17
N ILE A 80 59.49 41.68 -7.00
CA ILE A 80 60.91 41.38 -6.80
C ILE A 80 61.40 41.95 -5.45
N TYR A 81 60.95 43.15 -5.07
CA TYR A 81 61.32 43.74 -3.78
C TYR A 81 60.75 42.93 -2.61
N CYS A 82 59.46 42.57 -2.66
CA CYS A 82 58.81 41.71 -1.66
C CYS A 82 59.48 40.34 -1.57
N LEU A 83 59.73 39.69 -2.72
CA LEU A 83 60.43 38.40 -2.79
C LEU A 83 61.87 38.49 -2.27
N LYS A 84 62.55 39.64 -2.44
CA LYS A 84 63.89 39.86 -1.90
C LYS A 84 63.87 40.03 -0.38
N GLU A 85 62.85 40.68 0.18
CA GLU A 85 62.63 40.73 1.62
C GLU A 85 62.30 39.35 2.17
N GLU A 86 61.37 38.62 1.55
CA GLU A 86 61.04 37.24 1.92
C GLU A 86 62.26 36.31 1.85
N LEU A 87 63.09 36.45 0.80
CA LEU A 87 64.32 35.69 0.65
C LEU A 87 65.33 36.05 1.73
N ASN A 88 65.48 37.33 2.08
CA ASN A 88 66.35 37.75 3.19
C ASN A 88 65.86 37.22 4.54
N ASP A 89 64.55 37.27 4.81
CA ASP A 89 63.94 36.71 6.01
C ASP A 89 64.07 35.19 6.06
N LEU A 90 63.93 34.52 4.92
CA LEU A 90 64.15 33.09 4.79
C LEU A 90 65.63 32.74 5.00
N ASN A 91 66.55 33.53 4.46
CA ASN A 91 67.99 33.31 4.60
C ASN A 91 68.44 33.57 6.04
N LYS A 92 67.85 34.55 6.73
CA LYS A 92 68.05 34.79 8.16
C LYS A 92 67.53 33.60 8.98
N ARG A 93 66.32 33.11 8.70
CA ARG A 93 65.80 31.87 9.32
C ARG A 93 66.66 30.66 9.00
N HIS A 94 67.21 30.55 7.80
CA HIS A 94 68.10 29.47 7.42
C HIS A 94 69.44 29.55 8.16
N GLN A 95 69.99 30.76 8.35
CA GLN A 95 71.17 30.97 9.19
C GLN A 95 70.89 30.67 10.67
N ASP A 96 69.74 31.09 11.20
CA ASP A 96 69.32 30.78 12.57
C ASP A 96 69.14 29.26 12.75
N MET A 97 68.50 28.59 11.79
CA MET A 97 68.32 27.14 11.76
C MET A 97 69.63 26.39 11.57
N THR A 98 70.55 26.90 10.74
CA THR A 98 71.89 26.32 10.56
C THR A 98 72.73 26.52 11.83
N GLY A 99 72.58 27.65 12.53
CA GLY A 99 73.17 27.88 13.85
C GLY A 99 72.61 26.95 14.91
N GLN A 100 71.29 26.69 14.90
CA GLN A 100 70.66 25.70 15.78
C GLN A 100 71.12 24.27 15.45
N LEU A 101 71.16 23.88 14.18
CA LEU A 101 71.65 22.56 13.73
C LEU A 101 73.14 22.34 14.04
N GLN A 102 73.98 23.37 13.93
CA GLN A 102 75.38 23.31 14.38
C GLN A 102 75.51 23.22 15.91
N SER A 103 74.59 23.83 16.67
CA SER A 103 74.59 23.74 18.14
C SER A 103 74.11 22.38 18.68
N VAL A 104 73.31 21.64 17.89
CA VAL A 104 72.75 20.33 18.29
C VAL A 104 73.51 19.14 17.67
N CYS A 105 74.46 19.39 16.77
CA CYS A 105 75.44 18.40 16.27
C CYS A 105 74.80 17.07 15.77
N LEU A 106 73.77 17.14 14.92
CA LEU A 106 73.07 15.97 14.40
C LEU A 106 73.47 15.65 12.95
N ASN A 107 73.98 14.43 12.74
CA ASN A 107 74.21 13.85 11.41
C ASN A 107 72.88 13.37 10.77
N PRO A 108 72.83 13.20 9.43
CA PRO A 108 71.59 12.93 8.66
C PRO A 108 70.76 11.73 9.12
N GLU A 109 71.36 10.74 9.78
CA GLU A 109 70.69 9.53 10.26
C GLU A 109 69.82 9.77 11.51
N ASN A 110 70.20 10.70 12.41
CA ASN A 110 69.41 11.01 13.61
C ASN A 110 68.17 11.85 13.28
N PHE A 111 68.23 12.67 12.22
CA PHE A 111 67.07 13.47 11.80
C PHE A 111 65.92 12.59 11.30
N ALA A 112 66.26 11.48 10.64
CA ALA A 112 65.26 10.52 10.17
C ALA A 112 64.53 9.81 11.32
N SER A 113 65.20 9.53 12.45
CA SER A 113 64.54 8.92 13.61
C SER A 113 63.63 9.92 14.32
N THR A 114 64.07 11.18 14.52
CA THR A 114 63.25 12.21 15.17
C THR A 114 62.03 12.59 14.34
N VAL A 115 62.16 12.65 13.00
CA VAL A 115 61.01 12.88 12.11
C VAL A 115 60.03 11.70 12.13
N LYS A 116 60.52 10.47 12.33
CA LYS A 116 59.67 9.30 12.48
C LYS A 116 58.91 9.33 13.82
N GLU A 117 59.59 9.62 14.92
CA GLU A 117 58.97 9.77 16.25
C GLU A 117 57.91 10.89 16.26
N LEU A 118 58.19 12.04 15.65
CA LEU A 118 57.21 13.13 15.53
C LEU A 118 56.01 12.76 14.64
N ARG A 119 56.21 11.90 13.64
CA ARG A 119 55.11 11.41 12.80
C ARG A 119 54.22 10.45 13.58
N ASP A 120 54.85 9.56 14.35
CA ASP A 120 54.17 8.58 15.19
C ASP A 120 53.40 9.30 16.34
N GLU A 121 53.99 10.29 17.00
CA GLU A 121 53.31 11.14 17.98
C GLU A 121 52.15 11.95 17.37
N ASN A 122 52.31 12.48 16.15
CA ASN A 122 51.25 13.23 15.48
C ASN A 122 50.07 12.31 15.08
N THR A 123 50.33 11.03 14.76
CA THR A 123 49.26 10.04 14.57
C THR A 123 48.56 9.71 15.88
N GLU A 124 49.29 9.52 16.99
CA GLU A 124 48.68 9.29 18.30
C GLU A 124 47.83 10.48 18.79
N LEU A 125 48.32 11.71 18.60
CA LEU A 125 47.57 12.93 18.92
C LEU A 125 46.29 13.05 18.09
N LYS A 126 46.31 12.62 16.83
CA LYS A 126 45.14 12.63 15.97
C LYS A 126 44.07 11.63 16.45
N ASP A 127 44.50 10.44 16.86
CA ASP A 127 43.64 9.41 17.47
C ASP A 127 43.08 9.84 18.83
N VAL A 128 43.85 10.59 19.62
CA VAL A 128 43.37 11.22 20.87
C VAL A 128 42.32 12.29 20.57
N CYS A 129 42.55 13.17 19.58
CA CYS A 129 41.59 14.20 19.18
C CYS A 129 40.31 13.61 18.57
N GLU A 130 40.41 12.46 17.89
CA GLU A 130 39.25 11.72 17.38
C GLU A 130 38.44 11.13 18.55
N ARG A 131 39.11 10.44 19.48
CA ARG A 131 38.48 9.92 20.71
C ARG A 131 37.84 11.02 21.56
N GLU A 132 38.48 12.17 21.70
CA GLU A 132 37.93 13.31 22.43
C GLU A 132 36.69 13.89 21.74
N ARG A 133 36.68 13.93 20.39
CA ARG A 133 35.49 14.30 19.61
C ARG A 133 34.36 13.30 19.80
N ASP A 134 34.65 12.01 19.76
CA ASP A 134 33.66 10.95 19.97
C ASP A 134 33.12 10.97 21.41
N GLU A 135 33.98 11.19 22.40
CA GLU A 135 33.61 11.33 23.81
C GLU A 135 32.77 12.59 24.05
N LYS A 136 33.13 13.72 23.42
CA LYS A 136 32.32 14.96 23.47
C LYS A 136 30.95 14.76 22.81
N MET A 137 30.89 14.00 21.72
CA MET A 137 29.62 13.65 21.07
C MET A 137 28.78 12.73 21.95
N ALA A 138 29.40 11.75 22.62
CA ALA A 138 28.75 10.88 23.59
C ALA A 138 28.26 11.66 24.83
N LEU A 139 29.03 12.65 25.29
CA LEU A 139 28.63 13.55 26.38
C LEU A 139 27.46 14.44 25.97
N LEU A 140 27.45 14.98 24.75
CA LEU A 140 26.30 15.74 24.23
C LEU A 140 25.04 14.88 24.13
N GLU A 141 25.16 13.63 23.69
CA GLU A 141 24.02 12.70 23.67
C GLU A 141 23.55 12.35 25.09
N LYS A 142 24.47 12.16 26.04
CA LYS A 142 24.12 12.02 27.48
C LYS A 142 23.42 13.25 28.03
N LEU A 143 23.84 14.46 27.64
CA LEU A 143 23.24 15.73 28.07
C LEU A 143 21.80 15.85 27.53
N LYS A 144 21.57 15.44 26.28
CA LYS A 144 20.24 15.37 25.67
C LYS A 144 19.34 14.32 26.33
N ILE A 145 19.90 13.18 26.74
CA ILE A 145 19.18 12.18 27.56
C ILE A 145 18.85 12.76 28.94
N MET A 146 19.77 13.53 29.54
CA MET A 146 19.56 14.19 30.82
C MET A 146 18.47 15.27 30.74
N GLU A 147 18.41 16.06 29.67
CA GLU A 147 17.31 17.01 29.42
C GLU A 147 15.95 16.31 29.35
N LYS A 148 15.87 15.20 28.60
CA LYS A 148 14.65 14.36 28.55
C LYS A 148 14.29 13.76 29.91
N LEU A 149 15.29 13.39 30.72
CA LEU A 149 15.06 12.91 32.09
C LEU A 149 14.58 14.03 33.01
N ILE A 150 15.07 15.25 32.85
CA ILE A 150 14.58 16.43 33.59
C ILE A 150 13.12 16.73 33.21
N GLU A 151 12.78 16.68 31.92
CA GLU A 151 11.38 16.82 31.47
C GLU A 151 10.48 15.71 32.04
N LYS A 152 10.94 14.45 32.00
CA LYS A 152 10.22 13.33 32.62
C LYS A 152 10.11 13.49 34.14
N ASN A 153 11.14 13.95 34.82
CA ASN A 153 11.10 14.21 36.25
C ASN A 153 10.12 15.34 36.58
N ALA A 154 10.06 16.40 35.78
CA ALA A 154 9.06 17.46 35.97
C ALA A 154 7.62 16.94 35.78
N LEU A 155 7.40 16.04 34.81
CA LEU A 155 6.10 15.38 34.63
C LEU A 155 5.77 14.45 35.82
N LEU A 156 6.75 13.68 36.30
CA LEU A 156 6.60 12.83 37.48
C LEU A 156 6.34 13.65 38.74
N GLU A 157 7.03 14.78 38.94
CA GLU A 157 6.79 15.71 40.04
C GLU A 157 5.37 16.28 39.98
N ASN A 158 4.87 16.63 38.79
CA ASN A 158 3.47 17.06 38.62
C ASN A 158 2.50 15.93 38.94
N SER A 159 2.73 14.71 38.46
CA SER A 159 1.90 13.55 38.79
C SER A 159 1.97 13.19 40.29
N LEU A 160 3.11 13.38 40.94
CA LEU A 160 3.25 13.21 42.39
C LEU A 160 2.54 14.31 43.16
N LEU A 161 2.56 15.55 42.67
CA LEU A 161 1.77 16.65 43.24
C LEU A 161 0.27 16.36 43.13
N ASP A 162 -0.20 15.90 41.98
CA ASP A 162 -1.60 15.50 41.76
C ASP A 162 -1.98 14.33 42.67
N LEU A 163 -1.13 13.30 42.75
CA LEU A 163 -1.33 12.16 43.64
C LEU A 163 -1.33 12.58 45.11
N ASN A 164 -0.52 13.57 45.49
CA ASN A 164 -0.48 14.10 46.85
C ASN A 164 -1.73 14.94 47.17
N VAL A 165 -2.30 15.66 46.19
CA VAL A 165 -3.60 16.33 46.31
C VAL A 165 -4.71 15.28 46.51
N GLU A 166 -4.70 14.19 45.73
CA GLU A 166 -5.64 13.09 45.91
C GLU A 166 -5.46 12.38 47.26
N LEU A 167 -4.22 12.15 47.68
CA LEU A 167 -3.87 11.57 48.98
C LEU A 167 -4.36 12.45 50.12
N GLU A 168 -4.23 13.77 50.01
CA GLU A 168 -4.75 14.70 51.01
C GLU A 168 -6.28 14.74 51.00
N GLY A 169 -6.91 14.56 49.83
CA GLY A 169 -8.35 14.31 49.71
C GLY A 169 -8.78 13.00 50.40
N VAL A 170 -8.02 11.92 50.24
CA VAL A 170 -8.23 10.64 50.94
C VAL A 170 -8.00 10.80 52.44
N ARG A 171 -6.95 11.51 52.86
CA ARG A 171 -6.65 11.83 54.27
C ARG A 171 -7.79 12.64 54.89
N GLY A 172 -8.34 13.61 54.15
CA GLY A 172 -9.53 14.35 54.56
C GLY A 172 -10.74 13.43 54.78
N ARG A 173 -11.00 12.49 53.87
CA ARG A 173 -12.07 11.49 54.04
C ARG A 173 -11.81 10.54 55.20
N VAL A 174 -10.58 10.07 55.39
CA VAL A 174 -10.19 9.23 56.54
C VAL A 174 -10.40 9.99 57.84
N LYS A 175 -10.03 11.28 57.90
CA LYS A 175 -10.26 12.12 59.07
C LYS A 175 -11.75 12.27 59.38
N THR A 176 -12.60 12.50 58.36
CA THR A 176 -14.06 12.53 58.57
C THR A 176 -14.61 11.18 59.04
N LEU A 177 -14.03 10.07 58.57
CA LEU A 177 -14.40 8.73 58.97
C LEU A 177 -13.94 8.43 60.41
N GLU A 178 -12.74 8.83 60.80
CA GLU A 178 -12.23 8.74 62.17
C GLU A 178 -13.07 9.56 63.13
N GLU A 179 -13.44 10.79 62.77
CA GLU A 179 -14.35 11.64 63.55
C GLU A 179 -15.74 10.98 63.69
N SER A 180 -16.26 10.37 62.61
CA SER A 180 -17.50 9.59 62.64
C SER A 180 -17.39 8.33 63.52
N CYS A 181 -16.26 7.61 63.46
CA CYS A 181 -16.00 6.43 64.28
C CYS A 181 -15.86 6.80 65.76
N GLN A 182 -15.22 7.92 66.09
CA GLN A 182 -15.15 8.44 67.45
C GLN A 182 -16.51 8.89 67.97
N SER A 183 -17.34 9.49 67.11
CA SER A 183 -18.74 9.83 67.44
C SER A 183 -19.55 8.58 67.76
N LEU A 184 -19.47 7.55 66.90
CA LEU A 184 -20.09 6.24 67.11
C LEU A 184 -19.56 5.55 68.38
N LEU A 185 -18.27 5.69 68.69
CA LEU A 185 -17.71 5.14 69.92
C LEU A 185 -18.27 5.84 71.15
N ARG A 186 -18.42 7.17 71.11
CA ARG A 186 -19.11 7.93 72.17
C ARG A 186 -20.56 7.51 72.32
N GLU A 187 -21.30 7.39 71.22
CA GLU A 187 -22.69 6.89 71.23
C GLU A 187 -22.78 5.46 71.79
N LYS A 188 -21.83 4.59 71.45
CA LYS A 188 -21.73 3.24 72.02
C LYS A 188 -21.47 3.29 73.53
N SER A 189 -20.60 4.17 73.99
CA SER A 189 -20.32 4.38 75.42
C SER A 189 -21.55 4.94 76.16
N THR A 190 -22.30 5.86 75.56
CA THR A 190 -23.55 6.36 76.15
C THR A 190 -24.61 5.27 76.19
N LEU A 191 -24.77 4.49 75.13
CA LEU A 191 -25.68 3.33 75.11
C LEU A 191 -25.27 2.23 76.10
N ALA A 192 -23.97 2.00 76.30
CA ALA A 192 -23.48 1.08 77.32
C ALA A 192 -23.81 1.58 78.73
N ALA A 193 -23.61 2.88 79.00
CA ALA A 193 -24.02 3.48 80.26
C ALA A 193 -25.55 3.41 80.48
N GLU A 194 -26.35 3.69 79.45
CA GLU A 194 -27.81 3.53 79.50
C GLU A 194 -28.21 2.07 79.76
N LYS A 195 -27.55 1.10 79.10
CA LYS A 195 -27.75 -0.33 79.34
C LYS A 195 -27.41 -0.70 80.79
N ASP A 196 -26.30 -0.22 81.33
CA ASP A 196 -25.90 -0.51 82.72
C ASP A 196 -26.88 0.12 83.71
N THR A 197 -27.41 1.31 83.42
CA THR A 197 -28.48 1.92 84.23
C THR A 197 -29.78 1.12 84.15
N LEU A 198 -30.16 0.61 82.97
CA LEU A 198 -31.33 -0.26 82.81
C LEU A 198 -31.14 -1.61 83.51
N ILE A 199 -29.96 -2.22 83.43
CA ILE A 199 -29.62 -3.43 84.17
C ILE A 199 -29.72 -3.17 85.66
N SER A 200 -29.17 -2.05 86.15
CA SER A 200 -29.26 -1.66 87.56
C SER A 200 -30.72 -1.49 87.99
N GLN A 201 -31.56 -0.84 87.17
CA GLN A 201 -33.00 -0.69 87.42
C GLN A 201 -33.74 -2.04 87.41
N LEU A 202 -33.43 -2.93 86.47
CA LEU A 202 -33.97 -4.28 86.41
C LEU A 202 -33.57 -5.11 87.63
N GLN A 203 -32.34 -4.96 88.09
CA GLN A 203 -31.81 -5.66 89.25
C GLN A 203 -32.47 -5.14 90.54
N THR A 204 -32.69 -3.82 90.66
CA THR A 204 -33.48 -3.27 91.78
C THR A 204 -34.93 -3.74 91.73
N ALA A 205 -35.55 -3.80 90.54
CA ALA A 205 -36.91 -4.33 90.38
C ALA A 205 -37.00 -5.83 90.72
N THR A 206 -35.97 -6.60 90.39
CA THR A 206 -35.85 -8.03 90.68
C THR A 206 -35.67 -8.26 92.17
N GLU A 207 -34.78 -7.52 92.84
CA GLU A 207 -34.64 -7.54 94.31
C GLU A 207 -35.92 -7.09 95.02
N ASN A 208 -36.65 -6.13 94.46
CA ASN A 208 -37.95 -5.72 94.98
C ASN A 208 -39.00 -6.83 94.79
N MET A 209 -38.99 -7.55 93.67
CA MET A 209 -39.83 -8.73 93.46
C MET A 209 -39.47 -9.87 94.41
N GLU A 210 -38.18 -10.12 94.66
CA GLU A 210 -37.70 -11.14 95.57
C GLU A 210 -38.07 -10.81 97.03
N LYS A 211 -37.92 -9.54 97.45
CA LYS A 211 -38.43 -9.04 98.74
C LYS A 211 -39.95 -9.13 98.86
N LEU A 212 -40.69 -8.90 97.77
CA LEU A 212 -42.14 -9.11 97.73
C LEU A 212 -42.48 -10.60 97.82
N TYR A 213 -41.69 -11.48 97.20
CA TYR A 213 -41.88 -12.93 97.25
C TYR A 213 -41.56 -13.51 98.64
N GLU A 214 -40.52 -13.01 99.32
CA GLU A 214 -40.22 -13.33 100.72
C GLU A 214 -41.31 -12.82 101.66
N LYS A 215 -41.82 -11.59 101.44
CA LYS A 215 -42.99 -11.08 102.17
C LYS A 215 -44.26 -11.89 101.89
N ASN A 216 -44.43 -12.40 100.67
CA ASN A 216 -45.55 -13.24 100.28
C ASN A 216 -45.45 -14.65 100.91
N ASN A 217 -44.25 -15.24 100.99
CA ASN A 217 -43.98 -16.47 101.75
C ASN A 217 -44.18 -16.28 103.26
N PHE A 218 -43.88 -15.10 103.80
CA PHE A 218 -44.14 -14.78 105.21
C PHE A 218 -45.65 -14.61 105.48
N LEU A 219 -46.39 -14.02 104.54
CA LEU A 219 -47.85 -13.90 104.56
C LEU A 219 -48.55 -15.26 104.36
N GLU A 220 -48.03 -16.13 103.50
CA GLU A 220 -48.58 -17.46 103.23
C GLU A 220 -48.41 -18.40 104.44
N ASN A 221 -47.29 -18.28 105.18
CA ASN A 221 -47.06 -18.99 106.44
C ASN A 221 -47.83 -18.41 107.64
N THR A 222 -48.17 -17.10 107.64
CA THR A 222 -49.04 -16.52 108.69
C THR A 222 -50.53 -16.66 108.37
N LEU A 223 -50.92 -16.80 107.10
CA LEU A 223 -52.28 -17.13 106.67
C LEU A 223 -52.63 -18.60 106.94
N PHE A 224 -51.66 -19.52 106.97
CA PHE A 224 -51.89 -20.92 107.31
C PHE A 224 -52.32 -21.11 108.79
N ASP A 225 -51.77 -20.32 109.71
CA ASP A 225 -52.16 -20.36 111.14
C ASP A 225 -53.36 -19.45 111.47
N ALA A 226 -53.59 -18.36 110.73
CA ALA A 226 -54.71 -17.45 110.95
C ALA A 226 -56.06 -17.92 110.34
N ASN A 227 -56.06 -18.78 109.32
CA ASN A 227 -57.28 -19.30 108.69
C ASN A 227 -57.99 -20.38 109.53
N ALA A 228 -57.33 -20.89 110.59
CA ALA A 228 -57.94 -21.75 111.60
C ALA A 228 -58.70 -20.96 112.70
N GLU A 229 -58.42 -19.65 112.86
CA GLU A 229 -59.06 -18.77 113.85
C GLU A 229 -59.99 -17.69 113.22
N LEU A 230 -59.93 -17.47 111.90
CA LEU A 230 -60.69 -16.43 111.18
C LEU A 230 -62.17 -16.74 110.86
N GLU A 231 -62.68 -17.92 111.17
CA GLU A 231 -64.13 -18.18 111.15
C GLU A 231 -64.83 -17.57 112.39
N GLY A 232 -64.07 -17.22 113.46
CA GLY A 232 -64.59 -16.64 114.70
C GLY A 232 -64.58 -15.11 114.80
N LEU A 233 -63.79 -14.40 113.98
CA LEU A 233 -63.63 -12.94 114.07
C LEU A 233 -64.12 -12.16 112.84
N ARG A 234 -65.09 -12.75 112.12
CA ARG A 234 -66.04 -12.07 111.22
C ARG A 234 -66.81 -10.90 111.88
N GLN A 235 -66.56 -10.57 113.15
CA GLN A 235 -67.35 -9.62 113.94
C GLN A 235 -66.61 -8.34 114.39
N LYS A 236 -65.39 -8.09 113.92
CA LYS A 236 -64.72 -6.78 114.09
C LYS A 236 -64.46 -6.08 112.75
N ILE A 237 -65.46 -6.17 111.88
CA ILE A 237 -65.78 -5.29 110.75
C ILE A 237 -66.07 -3.86 111.30
N ARG A 238 -65.06 -3.20 111.89
CA ARG A 238 -65.12 -1.79 112.31
C ARG A 238 -63.81 -1.01 112.17
N SER A 239 -62.73 -1.60 111.66
CA SER A 239 -61.52 -0.87 111.26
C SER A 239 -61.45 -0.57 109.76
N LEU A 240 -62.56 -0.77 109.04
CA LEU A 240 -62.78 -0.48 107.61
C LEU A 240 -62.47 1.00 107.23
N GLU A 241 -62.33 1.89 108.21
CA GLU A 241 -61.97 3.31 108.01
C GLU A 241 -60.52 3.53 107.55
N ASN A 242 -59.59 2.58 107.75
CA ASN A 242 -58.22 2.72 107.24
C ASN A 242 -58.04 2.23 105.78
N SER A 243 -59.10 1.72 105.14
CA SER A 243 -59.06 1.23 103.75
C SER A 243 -59.15 2.33 102.69
N PHE A 244 -59.58 3.54 103.06
CA PHE A 244 -59.79 4.64 102.10
C PHE A 244 -58.52 5.43 101.74
N LEU A 245 -57.41 5.29 102.48
CA LEU A 245 -56.11 5.90 102.13
C LEU A 245 -55.32 5.08 101.08
N LEU A 246 -55.41 3.75 101.13
CA LEU A 246 -54.72 2.84 100.19
C LEU A 246 -55.23 2.94 98.74
N LEU A 247 -56.50 3.26 98.53
CA LEU A 247 -57.07 3.44 97.18
C LEU A 247 -56.57 4.73 96.49
N GLY A 248 -56.17 5.74 97.28
CA GLY A 248 -55.56 6.98 96.77
C GLY A 248 -54.13 6.74 96.26
N ASP A 249 -53.36 5.94 97.01
CA ASP A 249 -51.98 5.61 96.68
C ASP A 249 -51.90 4.68 95.46
N GLU A 250 -52.79 3.69 95.34
CA GLU A 250 -52.88 2.82 94.14
C GLU A 250 -53.28 3.59 92.88
N LYS A 251 -54.20 4.55 92.98
CA LYS A 251 -54.58 5.40 91.85
C LYS A 251 -53.44 6.33 91.42
N SER A 252 -52.67 6.85 92.38
CA SER A 252 -51.50 7.67 92.08
C SER A 252 -50.37 6.86 91.42
N GLY A 253 -50.11 5.64 91.89
CA GLY A 253 -49.16 4.70 91.30
C GLY A 253 -49.51 4.34 89.84
N LEU A 254 -50.78 4.06 89.57
CA LEU A 254 -51.27 3.79 88.21
C LEU A 254 -51.19 5.02 87.30
N ILE A 255 -51.39 6.23 87.82
CA ILE A 255 -51.21 7.47 87.05
C ILE A 255 -49.74 7.68 86.69
N THR A 256 -48.81 7.50 87.63
CA THR A 256 -47.37 7.57 87.35
C THR A 256 -46.89 6.49 86.38
N GLN A 257 -47.45 5.27 86.48
CA GLN A 257 -47.11 4.20 85.56
C GLN A 257 -47.65 4.47 84.14
N ARG A 258 -48.87 5.02 84.03
CA ARG A 258 -49.45 5.49 82.77
C ARG A 258 -48.65 6.65 82.17
N GLU A 259 -48.19 7.60 82.98
CA GLU A 259 -47.33 8.70 82.54
C GLU A 259 -45.95 8.22 82.09
N GLY A 260 -45.37 7.23 82.77
CA GLY A 260 -44.15 6.55 82.35
C GLY A 260 -44.31 5.80 81.01
N LEU A 261 -45.42 5.07 80.84
CA LEU A 261 -45.74 4.40 79.58
C LEU A 261 -46.00 5.39 78.45
N ASN A 262 -46.68 6.51 78.72
CA ASN A 262 -46.87 7.59 77.74
C ASN A 262 -45.53 8.22 77.35
N SER A 263 -44.60 8.39 78.29
CA SER A 263 -43.25 8.90 78.00
C SER A 263 -42.44 7.92 77.16
N GLN A 264 -42.53 6.61 77.43
CA GLN A 264 -41.94 5.57 76.58
C GLN A 264 -42.58 5.53 75.19
N LEU A 265 -43.90 5.72 75.11
CA LEU A 265 -44.61 5.78 73.84
C LEU A 265 -44.17 6.99 73.01
N ASP A 266 -43.97 8.16 73.64
CA ASP A 266 -43.48 9.37 72.97
C ASP A 266 -42.02 9.21 72.48
N VAL A 267 -41.17 8.53 73.26
CA VAL A 267 -39.81 8.16 72.83
C VAL A 267 -39.85 7.18 71.64
N ASN A 268 -40.72 6.17 71.69
CA ASN A 268 -40.87 5.20 70.61
C ASN A 268 -41.43 5.86 69.34
N GLN A 269 -42.35 6.82 69.48
CA GLN A 269 -42.88 7.58 68.36
C GLN A 269 -41.77 8.40 67.68
N LYS A 270 -40.92 9.09 68.45
CA LYS A 270 -39.75 9.80 67.90
C LYS A 270 -38.76 8.86 67.19
N ARG A 271 -38.49 7.69 67.76
CA ARG A 271 -37.63 6.67 67.11
C ARG A 271 -38.25 6.15 65.81
N LEU A 272 -39.57 6.02 65.75
CA LEU A 272 -40.29 5.60 64.54
C LEU A 272 -40.20 6.69 63.46
N GLU A 273 -40.41 7.96 63.83
CA GLU A 273 -40.26 9.10 62.92
C GLU A 273 -38.84 9.21 62.36
N ASP A 274 -37.81 8.98 63.18
CA ASP A 274 -36.42 8.98 62.72
C ASP A 274 -36.10 7.78 61.82
N LEU A 275 -36.71 6.62 62.07
CA LEU A 275 -36.60 5.45 61.20
C LEU A 275 -37.27 5.69 59.85
N GLU A 276 -38.44 6.31 59.84
CA GLU A 276 -39.17 6.69 58.63
C GLU A 276 -38.37 7.69 57.78
N LYS A 277 -37.75 8.71 58.40
CA LYS A 277 -36.82 9.63 57.70
C LYS A 277 -35.62 8.90 57.09
N ARG A 278 -35.03 7.93 57.81
CA ARG A 278 -33.92 7.11 57.27
C ARG A 278 -34.39 6.27 56.08
N TYR A 279 -35.60 5.72 56.15
CA TYR A 279 -36.17 4.92 55.07
C TYR A 279 -36.44 5.77 53.82
N MET A 280 -37.05 6.94 53.97
CA MET A 280 -37.22 7.89 52.86
C MET A 280 -35.87 8.28 52.22
N GLY A 281 -34.85 8.59 53.04
CA GLY A 281 -33.51 8.89 52.52
C GLY A 281 -32.83 7.70 51.83
N LEU A 282 -33.20 6.46 52.16
CA LEU A 282 -32.71 5.26 51.48
C LEU A 282 -33.45 5.04 50.15
N GLU A 283 -34.75 5.27 50.13
CA GLU A 283 -35.61 5.17 48.94
C GLU A 283 -35.21 6.22 47.88
N GLU A 284 -34.94 7.46 48.30
CA GLU A 284 -34.43 8.51 47.40
C GLU A 284 -33.08 8.13 46.77
N LYS A 285 -32.16 7.54 47.54
CA LYS A 285 -30.87 7.04 47.02
C LYS A 285 -31.08 5.88 46.05
N HIS A 286 -32.01 4.97 46.34
CA HIS A 286 -32.33 3.86 45.44
C HIS A 286 -32.90 4.36 44.11
N VAL A 287 -33.81 5.33 44.13
CA VAL A 287 -34.35 5.97 42.92
C VAL A 287 -33.24 6.71 42.15
N GLY A 288 -32.30 7.35 42.85
CA GLY A 288 -31.12 7.96 42.23
C GLY A 288 -30.26 6.94 41.48
N LEU A 289 -29.93 5.82 42.14
CA LEU A 289 -29.15 4.72 41.54
C LEU A 289 -29.88 4.04 40.38
N GLU A 290 -31.21 3.90 40.47
CA GLU A 290 -32.00 3.29 39.41
C GLU A 290 -32.03 4.17 38.15
N LYS A 291 -32.11 5.50 38.32
CA LYS A 291 -31.98 6.47 37.21
C LYS A 291 -30.58 6.46 36.59
N GLU A 292 -29.53 6.34 37.42
CA GLU A 292 -28.14 6.23 36.94
C GLU A 292 -27.95 4.94 36.13
N ARG A 293 -28.44 3.79 36.65
CA ARG A 293 -28.45 2.52 35.92
C ARG A 293 -29.17 2.65 34.58
N GLU A 294 -30.34 3.28 34.54
CA GLU A 294 -31.10 3.46 33.29
C GLU A 294 -30.44 4.47 32.32
N SER A 295 -29.65 5.42 32.83
CA SER A 295 -28.81 6.29 31.99
C SER A 295 -27.66 5.51 31.36
N THR A 296 -26.91 4.75 32.16
CA THR A 296 -25.79 3.93 31.66
C THR A 296 -26.25 2.87 30.66
N LEU A 297 -27.43 2.27 30.87
CA LEU A 297 -27.99 1.30 29.94
C LEU A 297 -28.36 1.94 28.59
N ARG A 298 -28.90 3.17 28.59
CA ARG A 298 -29.15 3.92 27.35
C ARG A 298 -27.87 4.28 26.61
N GLU A 299 -26.81 4.68 27.32
CA GLU A 299 -25.50 4.94 26.71
C GLU A 299 -24.91 3.67 26.09
N VAL A 300 -25.04 2.52 26.76
CA VAL A 300 -24.61 1.22 26.21
C VAL A 300 -25.41 0.84 24.96
N GLU A 301 -26.73 1.06 24.94
CA GLU A 301 -27.55 0.82 23.74
C GLU A 301 -27.17 1.74 22.57
N GLU A 302 -26.80 2.99 22.84
CA GLU A 302 -26.34 3.93 21.81
C GLU A 302 -24.97 3.52 21.26
N LEU A 303 -24.05 3.12 22.13
CA LEU A 303 -22.75 2.57 21.73
C LEU A 303 -22.93 1.28 20.90
N GLN A 304 -23.85 0.40 21.29
CA GLN A 304 -24.13 -0.81 20.52
C GLN A 304 -24.65 -0.49 19.12
N LYS A 305 -25.58 0.47 18.98
CA LYS A 305 -26.06 0.94 17.66
C LYS A 305 -24.93 1.56 16.83
N SER A 306 -24.03 2.31 17.45
CA SER A 306 -22.88 2.88 16.76
C SER A 306 -21.91 1.80 16.25
N LEU A 307 -21.65 0.77 17.06
CA LEU A 307 -20.82 -0.37 16.68
C LEU A 307 -21.46 -1.21 15.56
N GLU A 308 -22.77 -1.44 15.62
CA GLU A 308 -23.53 -2.11 14.55
C GLU A 308 -23.50 -1.30 13.23
N ALA A 309 -23.60 0.03 13.31
CA ALA A 309 -23.47 0.89 12.13
C ALA A 309 -22.05 0.84 11.55
N GLU A 310 -21.02 0.85 12.39
CA GLU A 310 -19.62 0.83 11.95
C GLU A 310 -19.22 -0.54 11.37
N THR A 311 -19.69 -1.64 11.97
CA THR A 311 -19.51 -2.99 11.41
C THR A 311 -20.21 -3.16 10.06
N GLN A 312 -21.40 -2.58 9.88
CA GLN A 312 -22.10 -2.57 8.59
C GLN A 312 -21.36 -1.72 7.54
N GLN A 313 -20.82 -0.55 7.93
CA GLN A 313 -20.00 0.27 7.04
C GLN A 313 -18.73 -0.48 6.62
N HIS A 314 -18.04 -1.13 7.54
CA HIS A 314 -16.87 -1.95 7.24
C HIS A 314 -17.21 -3.11 6.29
N ALA A 315 -18.33 -3.81 6.52
CA ALA A 315 -18.79 -4.87 5.61
C ALA A 315 -19.06 -4.35 4.19
N SER A 316 -19.69 -3.17 4.07
CA SER A 316 -19.94 -2.54 2.78
C SER A 316 -18.64 -2.12 2.07
N PHE A 317 -17.66 -1.61 2.83
CA PHE A 317 -16.35 -1.24 2.31
C PHE A 317 -15.59 -2.47 1.79
N VAL A 318 -15.56 -3.57 2.55
CA VAL A 318 -14.94 -4.84 2.15
C VAL A 318 -15.61 -5.43 0.92
N GLN A 319 -16.93 -5.36 0.82
CA GLN A 319 -17.64 -5.82 -0.37
C GLN A 319 -17.29 -4.95 -1.59
N LEU A 320 -17.26 -3.63 -1.44
CA LEU A 320 -16.88 -2.72 -2.52
C LEU A 320 -15.43 -2.95 -2.95
N SER A 321 -14.48 -3.11 -2.02
CA SER A 321 -13.08 -3.38 -2.34
C SER A 321 -12.94 -4.69 -3.10
N ARG A 322 -13.60 -5.76 -2.64
CA ARG A 322 -13.60 -7.06 -3.33
C ARG A 322 -14.18 -6.98 -4.73
N THR A 323 -15.29 -6.25 -4.93
CA THR A 323 -15.83 -6.04 -6.29
C THR A 323 -14.86 -5.27 -7.19
N ARG A 324 -14.17 -4.26 -6.65
CA ARG A 324 -13.16 -3.49 -7.38
C ARG A 324 -11.95 -4.36 -7.76
N GLU A 325 -11.49 -5.21 -6.86
CA GLU A 325 -10.42 -6.18 -7.11
C GLU A 325 -10.80 -7.14 -8.24
N THR A 326 -11.98 -7.78 -8.17
CA THR A 326 -12.44 -8.69 -9.24
C THR A 326 -12.59 -8.01 -10.60
N ALA A 327 -12.98 -6.73 -10.63
CA ALA A 327 -13.05 -5.94 -11.85
C ALA A 327 -11.65 -5.63 -12.43
N MET A 328 -10.68 -5.33 -11.58
CA MET A 328 -9.28 -5.12 -11.98
C MET A 328 -8.65 -6.43 -12.46
N GLU A 329 -8.85 -7.55 -11.77
CA GLU A 329 -8.40 -8.88 -12.20
C GLU A 329 -8.96 -9.24 -13.58
N SER A 330 -10.25 -8.97 -13.81
CA SER A 330 -10.88 -9.16 -15.11
C SER A 330 -10.24 -8.30 -16.20
N GLN A 331 -9.94 -7.02 -15.92
CA GLN A 331 -9.22 -6.15 -16.86
C GLN A 331 -7.80 -6.64 -17.15
N ILE A 332 -7.09 -7.12 -16.14
CA ILE A 332 -5.74 -7.69 -16.29
C ILE A 332 -5.80 -8.92 -17.20
N HIS A 333 -6.78 -9.82 -17.01
CA HIS A 333 -6.96 -10.98 -17.89
C HIS A 333 -7.25 -10.60 -19.35
N VAL A 334 -8.08 -9.59 -19.58
CA VAL A 334 -8.35 -9.07 -20.94
C VAL A 334 -7.07 -8.51 -21.56
N LEU A 335 -6.34 -7.67 -20.83
CA LEU A 335 -5.09 -7.08 -21.31
C LEU A 335 -4.00 -8.13 -21.57
N GLN A 336 -3.93 -9.18 -20.76
CA GLN A 336 -3.05 -10.32 -20.98
C GLN A 336 -3.43 -11.07 -22.28
N GLY A 337 -4.72 -11.31 -22.51
CA GLY A 337 -5.23 -11.89 -23.76
C GLY A 337 -4.88 -11.03 -24.99
N GLU A 338 -5.10 -9.72 -24.93
CA GLU A 338 -4.72 -8.79 -26.00
C GLU A 338 -3.21 -8.75 -26.23
N SER A 339 -2.39 -8.88 -25.18
CA SER A 339 -0.94 -8.93 -25.31
C SER A 339 -0.47 -10.19 -26.05
N LEU A 340 -1.10 -11.34 -25.78
CA LEU A 340 -0.82 -12.60 -26.45
C LEU A 340 -1.23 -12.55 -27.92
N LEU A 341 -2.40 -11.96 -28.21
CA LEU A 341 -2.87 -11.76 -29.58
C LEU A 341 -1.92 -10.84 -30.36
N ARG A 342 -1.56 -9.67 -29.81
CA ARG A 342 -0.59 -8.77 -30.45
C ARG A 342 0.77 -9.42 -30.66
N LYS A 343 1.22 -10.26 -29.74
CA LYS A 343 2.46 -11.03 -29.92
C LYS A 343 2.37 -11.97 -31.11
N LYS A 344 1.25 -12.69 -31.24
CA LYS A 344 1.01 -13.59 -32.38
C LYS A 344 0.94 -12.82 -33.70
N GLU A 345 0.22 -11.69 -33.73
CA GLU A 345 0.16 -10.81 -34.92
C GLU A 345 1.55 -10.28 -35.30
N TYR A 346 2.37 -9.90 -34.32
CA TYR A 346 3.75 -9.48 -34.56
C TYR A 346 4.61 -10.61 -35.14
N GLU A 347 4.51 -11.83 -34.61
CA GLU A 347 5.21 -13.01 -35.15
C GLU A 347 4.77 -13.29 -36.59
N GLU A 348 3.47 -13.23 -36.88
CA GLU A 348 2.92 -13.38 -38.23
C GLU A 348 3.43 -12.30 -39.21
N GLU A 349 3.50 -11.04 -38.77
CA GLU A 349 4.07 -9.96 -39.59
C GLU A 349 5.59 -10.12 -39.79
N LEU A 350 6.31 -10.66 -38.81
CA LEU A 350 7.73 -10.93 -38.93
C LEU A 350 7.99 -12.05 -39.96
N ASP A 351 7.17 -13.10 -39.95
CA ASP A 351 7.20 -14.15 -40.98
C ASP A 351 6.87 -13.61 -42.37
N LYS A 352 5.86 -12.74 -42.50
CA LYS A 352 5.54 -12.07 -43.79
C LYS A 352 6.70 -11.22 -44.28
N ALA A 353 7.33 -10.45 -43.40
CA ALA A 353 8.48 -9.62 -43.75
C ALA A 353 9.67 -10.48 -44.21
N MET A 354 9.93 -11.60 -43.54
CA MET A 354 10.97 -12.54 -43.93
C MET A 354 10.68 -13.16 -45.30
N ASN A 355 9.43 -13.58 -45.55
CA ASN A 355 9.01 -14.08 -46.86
C ASN A 355 9.20 -13.02 -47.96
N ALA A 356 8.77 -11.78 -47.72
CA ALA A 356 8.99 -10.68 -48.67
C ALA A 356 10.48 -10.43 -48.92
N GLN A 357 11.33 -10.54 -47.90
CA GLN A 357 12.78 -10.41 -48.06
C GLN A 357 13.38 -11.54 -48.90
N VAL A 358 12.90 -12.77 -48.73
CA VAL A 358 13.27 -13.92 -49.56
C VAL A 358 12.82 -13.70 -51.00
N ASP A 359 11.59 -13.24 -51.23
CA ASP A 359 11.08 -12.93 -52.58
C ASP A 359 11.92 -11.83 -53.26
N ILE A 360 12.25 -10.76 -52.54
CA ILE A 360 13.14 -9.69 -53.03
C ILE A 360 14.50 -10.28 -53.43
N PHE A 361 15.07 -11.15 -52.60
CA PHE A 361 16.34 -11.80 -52.91
C PHE A 361 16.26 -12.67 -54.18
N ILE A 362 15.19 -13.45 -54.33
CA ILE A 362 14.95 -14.26 -55.53
C ILE A 362 14.82 -13.36 -56.76
N LEU A 363 14.03 -12.28 -56.68
CA LEU A 363 13.82 -11.35 -57.79
C LEU A 363 15.12 -10.63 -58.18
N GLN A 364 15.95 -10.23 -57.20
CA GLN A 364 17.27 -9.67 -57.47
C GLN A 364 18.18 -10.67 -58.20
N LYS A 365 18.13 -11.96 -57.82
CA LYS A 365 18.87 -13.00 -58.53
C LYS A 365 18.35 -13.21 -59.96
N CYS A 366 17.04 -13.26 -60.16
CA CYS A 366 16.46 -13.35 -61.50
C CYS A 366 16.83 -12.14 -62.37
N ALA A 367 16.82 -10.93 -61.79
CA ALA A 367 17.23 -9.71 -62.49
C ALA A 367 18.71 -9.76 -62.91
N GLN A 368 19.59 -10.21 -62.01
CA GLN A 368 21.01 -10.39 -62.32
C GLN A 368 21.23 -11.42 -63.43
N ASP A 369 20.58 -12.59 -63.34
CA ASP A 369 20.69 -13.63 -64.35
C ASP A 369 20.19 -13.15 -65.73
N LEU A 370 19.12 -12.35 -65.76
CA LEU A 370 18.61 -11.70 -66.97
C LEU A 370 19.59 -10.66 -67.52
N GLU A 371 20.21 -9.86 -66.66
CA GLU A 371 21.22 -8.88 -67.05
C GLU A 371 22.43 -9.56 -67.69
N ASP A 372 22.96 -10.61 -67.05
CA ASP A 372 24.07 -11.40 -67.59
C ASP A 372 23.72 -12.02 -68.95
N LYS A 373 22.50 -12.53 -69.09
CA LYS A 373 22.01 -13.09 -70.36
C LYS A 373 21.85 -12.03 -71.44
N ASN A 374 21.34 -10.84 -71.10
CA ASN A 374 21.24 -9.72 -72.03
C ASN A 374 22.61 -9.22 -72.47
N MET A 375 23.60 -9.17 -71.56
CA MET A 375 24.98 -8.81 -71.90
C MET A 375 25.61 -9.84 -72.84
N SER A 376 25.36 -11.13 -72.63
CA SER A 376 25.77 -12.20 -73.55
C SER A 376 25.14 -12.05 -74.94
N LEU A 377 23.82 -11.81 -75.00
CA LEU A 377 23.11 -11.57 -76.26
C LEU A 377 23.59 -10.32 -76.99
N LEU A 378 23.90 -9.25 -76.26
CA LEU A 378 24.43 -8.01 -76.83
C LEU A 378 25.82 -8.23 -77.43
N LEU A 379 26.67 -9.03 -76.79
CA LEU A 379 27.95 -9.45 -77.34
C LEU A 379 27.77 -10.26 -78.64
N GLU A 380 26.78 -11.14 -78.67
CA GLU A 380 26.46 -11.94 -79.86
C GLU A 380 25.89 -11.09 -81.01
N CYS A 381 24.99 -10.15 -80.72
CA CYS A 381 24.50 -9.16 -81.68
C CYS A 381 25.64 -8.34 -82.28
N ARG A 382 26.64 -7.98 -81.47
CA ARG A 382 27.83 -7.28 -81.95
C ARG A 382 28.66 -8.13 -82.92
N LYS A 383 28.84 -9.42 -82.62
CA LYS A 383 29.52 -10.36 -83.53
C LYS A 383 28.77 -10.51 -84.85
N LEU A 384 27.44 -10.63 -84.80
CA LEU A 384 26.61 -10.72 -86.00
C LEU A 384 26.66 -9.43 -86.84
N LEU A 385 26.67 -8.26 -86.19
CA LEU A 385 26.83 -6.98 -86.87
C LEU A 385 28.20 -6.87 -87.56
N GLU A 386 29.27 -7.30 -86.90
CA GLU A 386 30.62 -7.33 -87.50
C GLU A 386 30.69 -8.30 -88.68
N ALA A 387 30.08 -9.48 -88.57
CA ALA A 387 29.96 -10.44 -89.67
C ALA A 387 29.14 -9.87 -90.84
N SER A 388 28.04 -9.17 -90.55
CA SER A 388 27.22 -8.48 -91.55
C SER A 388 28.00 -7.41 -92.29
N LYS A 389 28.79 -6.58 -91.59
CA LYS A 389 29.67 -5.57 -92.23
C LYS A 389 30.72 -6.21 -93.14
N LEU A 390 31.31 -7.34 -92.73
CA LEU A 390 32.25 -8.09 -93.57
C LEU A 390 31.57 -8.66 -94.82
N SER A 391 30.35 -9.18 -94.67
CA SER A 391 29.54 -9.64 -95.80
C SER A 391 29.17 -8.51 -96.75
N GLU A 392 28.75 -7.36 -96.25
CA GLU A 392 28.40 -6.19 -97.05
C GLU A 392 29.61 -5.65 -97.84
N LYS A 393 30.80 -5.68 -97.22
CA LYS A 393 32.06 -5.39 -97.90
C LYS A 393 32.35 -6.39 -99.02
N LEU A 394 32.18 -7.69 -98.77
CA LEU A 394 32.36 -8.73 -99.79
C LEU A 394 31.37 -8.57 -100.94
N ILE A 395 30.10 -8.24 -100.65
CA ILE A 395 29.08 -7.95 -101.66
C ILE A 395 29.52 -6.75 -102.51
N SER A 396 29.99 -5.67 -101.90
CA SER A 396 30.49 -4.49 -102.62
C SER A 396 31.68 -4.81 -103.53
N GLU A 397 32.61 -5.65 -103.07
CA GLU A 397 33.75 -6.12 -103.87
C GLU A 397 33.28 -6.98 -105.08
N LEU A 398 32.29 -7.85 -104.87
CA LEU A 398 31.69 -8.65 -105.93
C LEU A 398 30.93 -7.80 -106.95
N GLU A 399 30.16 -6.80 -106.49
CA GLU A 399 29.44 -5.86 -107.35
C GLU A 399 30.40 -5.03 -108.22
N LEU A 400 31.50 -4.55 -107.64
CA LEU A 400 32.56 -3.86 -108.39
C LEU A 400 33.18 -4.78 -109.44
N GLY A 401 33.56 -6.00 -109.07
CA GLY A 401 34.09 -6.99 -110.02
C GLY A 401 33.09 -7.38 -111.11
N ASN A 402 31.79 -7.35 -110.81
CA ASN A 402 30.75 -7.60 -111.81
C ASN A 402 30.60 -6.40 -112.78
N CYS A 403 30.72 -5.16 -112.27
CA CYS A 403 30.76 -3.95 -113.10
C CYS A 403 31.98 -3.97 -114.06
N GLU A 404 33.15 -4.39 -113.58
CA GLU A 404 34.36 -4.55 -114.39
C GLU A 404 34.15 -5.59 -115.51
N LYS A 405 33.60 -6.76 -115.18
CA LYS A 405 33.21 -7.78 -116.18
C LYS A 405 32.20 -7.24 -117.19
N GLN A 406 31.26 -6.42 -116.76
CA GLN A 406 30.26 -5.81 -117.64
C GLN A 406 30.90 -4.80 -118.61
N VAL A 407 31.93 -4.07 -118.17
CA VAL A 407 32.76 -3.22 -119.04
C VAL A 407 33.58 -4.05 -120.02
N GLU A 408 34.17 -5.18 -119.61
CA GLU A 408 34.86 -6.10 -120.51
C GLU A 408 33.93 -6.69 -121.58
N ILE A 409 32.73 -7.14 -121.18
CA ILE A 409 31.70 -7.62 -122.11
C ILE A 409 31.34 -6.53 -123.13
N LYS A 410 31.22 -5.28 -122.68
CA LYS A 410 30.94 -4.14 -123.58
C LYS A 410 32.09 -3.88 -124.55
N ALA A 411 33.35 -3.94 -124.09
CA ALA A 411 34.52 -3.79 -124.95
C ALA A 411 34.63 -4.92 -126.00
N LEU A 412 34.32 -6.16 -125.62
CA LEU A 412 34.23 -7.29 -126.56
C LEU A 412 33.11 -7.10 -127.58
N PHE A 413 31.95 -6.58 -127.14
CA PHE A 413 30.85 -6.24 -128.04
C PHE A 413 31.26 -5.16 -129.06
N ASP A 414 31.99 -4.13 -128.62
CA ASP A 414 32.50 -3.08 -129.49
C ASP A 414 33.52 -3.64 -130.52
N GLN A 415 34.38 -4.59 -130.12
CA GLN A 415 35.28 -5.30 -131.05
C GLN A 415 34.54 -6.11 -132.11
N ILE A 416 33.47 -6.84 -131.72
CA ILE A 416 32.62 -7.57 -132.66
C ILE A 416 31.97 -6.60 -133.65
N THR A 417 31.59 -5.42 -133.19
CA THR A 417 30.97 -4.37 -134.02
C THR A 417 31.97 -3.81 -135.03
N ILE A 418 33.23 -3.58 -134.64
CA ILE A 418 34.31 -3.16 -135.53
C ILE A 418 34.62 -4.25 -136.58
N LEU A 419 34.68 -5.52 -136.18
CA LEU A 419 34.88 -6.65 -137.11
C LEU A 419 33.75 -6.77 -138.13
N ARG A 420 32.49 -6.59 -137.70
CA ARG A 420 31.32 -6.53 -138.60
C ARG A 420 31.39 -5.34 -139.55
N MET A 421 31.84 -4.17 -139.10
CA MET A 421 32.03 -2.99 -139.96
C MET A 421 33.13 -3.22 -141.00
N GLY A 422 34.23 -3.87 -140.63
CA GLY A 422 35.31 -4.25 -141.54
C GLY A 422 34.86 -5.25 -142.62
N LEU A 423 34.00 -6.22 -142.26
CA LEU A 423 33.38 -7.14 -143.23
C LEU A 423 32.45 -6.41 -144.22
N TYR A 424 31.67 -5.43 -143.74
CA TYR A 424 30.82 -4.60 -144.60
C TYR A 424 31.62 -3.65 -145.51
N GLN A 425 32.80 -3.20 -145.09
CA GLN A 425 33.68 -2.35 -145.91
C GLN A 425 34.49 -3.17 -146.94
N MET A 426 34.91 -4.40 -146.62
CA MET A 426 35.52 -5.32 -147.60
C MET A 426 34.54 -5.75 -148.70
N SER A 427 33.25 -5.88 -148.36
CA SER A 427 32.17 -6.22 -149.30
C SER A 427 31.83 -5.10 -150.29
N ARG A 428 32.35 -3.89 -150.09
CA ARG A 428 32.04 -2.70 -150.90
C ARG A 428 33.16 -2.31 -151.89
N THR A 429 34.24 -3.10 -151.97
CA THR A 429 35.48 -2.69 -152.67
C THR A 429 35.88 -3.52 -153.90
N LEU A 430 35.15 -4.59 -154.27
CA LEU A 430 35.44 -5.34 -155.51
C LEU A 430 34.14 -5.82 -156.21
N GLU A 431 33.77 -5.09 -157.26
CA GLU A 431 32.67 -5.29 -158.23
C GLU A 431 33.07 -6.22 -159.41
N ILE A 432 32.11 -6.95 -160.00
CA ILE A 432 31.81 -7.13 -161.46
C ILE A 432 30.73 -8.23 -161.65
N ASP A 433 29.84 -8.00 -162.63
CA ASP A 433 28.82 -8.86 -163.27
C ASP A 433 29.34 -10.29 -163.66
N ASP A 434 28.62 -11.29 -164.15
CA ASP A 434 27.32 -11.42 -164.83
C ASP A 434 26.99 -12.92 -165.01
N ILE A 435 25.75 -13.19 -165.47
CA ILE A 435 25.28 -14.36 -166.25
C ILE A 435 24.69 -15.60 -165.53
N HIS A 436 23.34 -15.62 -165.59
CA HIS A 436 22.42 -16.73 -165.91
C HIS A 436 22.43 -18.04 -165.11
N GLY A 437 21.21 -18.43 -164.70
CA GLY A 437 20.75 -19.80 -164.97
C GLY A 437 19.77 -20.42 -163.98
N CYS A 438 18.48 -20.21 -164.25
CA CYS A 438 17.36 -21.14 -164.06
C CYS A 438 16.89 -21.59 -162.65
N ASP A 439 15.55 -21.57 -162.55
CA ASP A 439 14.66 -22.49 -161.83
C ASP A 439 14.40 -22.33 -160.32
N ASP A 440 13.19 -21.82 -160.08
CA ASP A 440 12.07 -22.50 -159.40
C ASP A 440 11.88 -22.34 -157.87
N LYS A 441 10.61 -22.06 -157.53
CA LYS A 441 9.87 -22.27 -156.27
C LYS A 441 9.79 -21.14 -155.22
N ILE A 442 8.58 -20.59 -155.21
CA ILE A 442 7.86 -19.89 -154.14
C ILE A 442 8.02 -20.59 -152.77
N LYS A 443 8.53 -19.85 -151.75
CA LYS A 443 8.22 -19.95 -150.30
C LYS A 443 9.08 -18.93 -149.52
N GLN A 444 8.60 -17.69 -149.35
CA GLN A 444 9.31 -16.70 -148.52
C GLN A 444 8.40 -15.67 -147.82
N ASP A 445 7.26 -16.12 -147.27
CA ASP A 445 6.39 -15.29 -146.43
C ASP A 445 6.29 -15.75 -144.95
N GLN A 446 7.13 -16.67 -144.47
CA GLN A 446 7.06 -17.17 -143.08
C GLN A 446 8.08 -16.55 -142.10
N LEU A 447 9.29 -16.18 -142.56
CA LEU A 447 10.37 -15.72 -141.66
C LEU A 447 10.22 -14.28 -141.16
N VAL A 448 9.50 -13.43 -141.91
CA VAL A 448 9.21 -12.05 -141.48
C VAL A 448 8.11 -12.03 -140.41
N LEU A 449 7.15 -12.96 -140.50
CA LEU A 449 6.11 -13.14 -139.48
C LEU A 449 6.68 -13.65 -138.15
N ASP A 450 7.64 -14.58 -138.17
CA ASP A 450 8.27 -15.10 -136.93
C ASP A 450 9.13 -14.03 -136.21
N CYS A 451 9.74 -13.10 -136.94
CA CYS A 451 10.56 -12.03 -136.36
C CYS A 451 9.70 -10.92 -135.71
N VAL A 452 8.52 -10.64 -136.25
CA VAL A 452 7.54 -9.72 -135.63
C VAL A 452 6.86 -10.37 -134.43
N PHE A 453 6.57 -11.68 -134.49
CA PHE A 453 6.00 -12.42 -133.36
C PHE A 453 6.97 -12.50 -132.18
N GLY A 454 8.27 -12.72 -132.43
CA GLY A 454 9.31 -12.71 -131.40
C GLY A 454 9.42 -11.38 -130.63
N ARG A 455 9.36 -10.23 -131.34
CA ARG A 455 9.39 -8.91 -130.69
C ARG A 455 8.11 -8.57 -129.92
N LEU A 456 6.95 -9.01 -130.42
CA LEU A 456 5.69 -8.86 -129.68
C LEU A 456 5.69 -9.72 -128.40
N GLN A 457 6.27 -10.94 -128.46
CA GLN A 457 6.42 -11.82 -127.29
C GLN A 457 7.39 -11.24 -126.25
N GLU A 458 8.51 -10.65 -126.66
CA GLU A 458 9.45 -9.97 -125.75
C GLU A 458 8.80 -8.75 -125.09
N MET A 459 8.02 -7.97 -125.84
CA MET A 459 7.29 -6.81 -125.31
C MET A 459 6.19 -7.24 -124.33
N GLN A 460 5.49 -8.33 -124.62
CA GLN A 460 4.49 -8.92 -123.72
C GLN A 460 5.13 -9.43 -122.42
N ASN A 461 6.31 -10.07 -122.50
CA ASN A 461 7.05 -10.53 -121.32
C ASN A 461 7.60 -9.35 -120.49
N SER A 462 8.04 -8.27 -121.11
CA SER A 462 8.45 -7.04 -120.41
C SER A 462 7.27 -6.36 -119.71
N LEU A 463 6.10 -6.34 -120.34
CA LEU A 463 4.90 -5.76 -119.74
C LEU A 463 4.44 -6.59 -118.52
N LEU A 464 4.48 -7.93 -118.63
CA LEU A 464 4.20 -8.84 -117.52
C LEU A 464 5.16 -8.63 -116.34
N LYS A 465 6.46 -8.47 -116.62
CA LYS A 465 7.45 -8.22 -115.57
C LYS A 465 7.23 -6.87 -114.85
N SER A 466 6.87 -5.83 -115.59
CA SER A 466 6.51 -4.53 -115.00
C SER A 466 5.20 -4.57 -114.20
N LEU A 467 4.26 -5.45 -114.60
CA LEU A 467 3.01 -5.66 -113.89
C LEU A 467 3.25 -6.43 -112.57
N ASP A 468 4.13 -7.43 -112.59
CA ASP A 468 4.56 -8.18 -111.40
C ASP A 468 5.32 -7.28 -110.40
N GLU A 469 6.18 -6.39 -110.90
CA GLU A 469 6.87 -5.38 -110.07
C GLU A 469 5.86 -4.39 -109.45
N ASN A 470 4.88 -3.92 -110.23
CA ASN A 470 3.79 -3.08 -109.69
C ASN A 470 2.92 -3.82 -108.66
N GLN A 471 2.63 -5.11 -108.87
CA GLN A 471 1.95 -5.93 -107.87
C GLN A 471 2.78 -6.08 -106.60
N ARG A 472 4.11 -6.24 -106.71
CA ARG A 472 5.01 -6.28 -105.56
C ARG A 472 5.00 -4.96 -104.79
N PHE A 473 5.05 -3.81 -105.45
CA PHE A 473 4.92 -2.50 -104.80
C PHE A 473 3.58 -2.30 -104.10
N ILE A 474 2.48 -2.77 -104.69
CA ILE A 474 1.16 -2.71 -104.06
C ILE A 474 1.13 -3.57 -102.78
N ILE A 475 1.74 -4.76 -102.81
CA ILE A 475 1.84 -5.64 -101.64
C ILE A 475 2.72 -4.99 -100.57
N GLU A 476 3.91 -4.49 -100.92
CA GLU A 476 4.81 -3.81 -99.97
C GLU A 476 4.17 -2.57 -99.34
N ASN A 477 3.47 -1.74 -100.14
CA ASN A 477 2.71 -0.60 -99.63
C ASN A 477 1.56 -1.04 -98.72
N SER A 478 0.87 -2.14 -99.03
CA SER A 478 -0.19 -2.67 -98.17
C SER A 478 0.35 -3.15 -96.81
N VAL A 479 1.54 -3.76 -96.78
CA VAL A 479 2.22 -4.17 -95.55
C VAL A 479 2.64 -2.96 -94.74
N LEU A 480 3.22 -1.92 -95.37
CA LEU A 480 3.60 -0.68 -94.68
C LEU A 480 2.39 0.07 -94.11
N ILE A 481 1.27 0.13 -94.84
CA ILE A 481 0.03 0.73 -94.35
C ILE A 481 -0.52 -0.06 -93.16
N ALA A 482 -0.48 -1.39 -93.19
CA ALA A 482 -0.90 -2.22 -92.08
C ALA A 482 -0.03 -1.99 -90.83
N LEU A 483 1.30 -1.90 -91.01
CA LEU A 483 2.27 -1.66 -89.93
C LEU A 483 2.08 -0.27 -89.31
N LEU A 484 1.85 0.76 -90.14
CA LEU A 484 1.51 2.12 -89.67
C LEU A 484 0.18 2.16 -88.92
N GLY A 485 -0.82 1.39 -89.36
CA GLY A 485 -2.08 1.25 -88.65
C GLY A 485 -1.91 0.61 -87.27
N GLN A 486 -1.04 -0.40 -87.16
CA GLN A 486 -0.77 -1.10 -85.92
C GLN A 486 0.03 -0.25 -84.92
N LEU A 487 1.06 0.47 -85.39
CA LEU A 487 1.79 1.43 -84.57
C LEU A 487 0.91 2.59 -84.07
N LYS A 488 -0.09 3.01 -84.87
CA LYS A 488 -1.06 4.01 -84.44
C LYS A 488 -1.93 3.49 -83.30
N LEU A 489 -2.42 2.25 -83.40
CA LEU A 489 -3.19 1.61 -82.33
C LEU A 489 -2.35 1.44 -81.06
N GLU A 490 -1.09 1.00 -81.17
CA GLU A 490 -0.17 0.90 -80.03
C GLU A 490 0.15 2.26 -79.39
N ALA A 491 0.24 3.33 -80.19
CA ALA A 491 0.42 4.67 -79.66
C ALA A 491 -0.83 5.17 -78.92
N GLU A 492 -2.03 4.83 -79.41
CA GLU A 492 -3.30 5.13 -78.75
C GLU A 492 -3.45 4.34 -77.43
N THR A 493 -3.09 3.05 -77.40
CA THR A 493 -3.11 2.25 -76.17
C THR A 493 -2.10 2.76 -75.14
N LEU A 494 -0.86 3.04 -75.53
CA LEU A 494 0.16 3.66 -74.66
C LEU A 494 -0.30 5.00 -74.10
N ALA A 495 -1.01 5.82 -74.88
CA ALA A 495 -1.55 7.08 -74.40
C ALA A 495 -2.64 6.86 -73.32
N THR A 496 -3.49 5.84 -73.48
CA THR A 496 -4.49 5.49 -72.45
C THR A 496 -3.85 4.93 -71.18
N GLU A 497 -2.85 4.05 -71.29
CA GLU A 497 -2.10 3.52 -70.13
C GLU A 497 -1.37 4.65 -69.39
N LYS A 498 -0.69 5.54 -70.11
CA LYS A 498 -0.02 6.72 -69.53
C LYS A 498 -1.00 7.59 -68.72
N ASN A 499 -2.20 7.81 -69.24
CA ASN A 499 -3.22 8.60 -68.54
C ASN A 499 -3.76 7.85 -67.30
N SER A 500 -3.92 6.53 -67.39
CA SER A 500 -4.30 5.68 -66.25
C SER A 500 -3.27 5.75 -65.12
N VAL A 501 -2.00 5.52 -65.43
CA VAL A 501 -0.89 5.60 -64.45
C VAL A 501 -0.80 7.00 -63.82
N ARG A 502 -1.00 8.06 -64.61
CA ARG A 502 -1.01 9.44 -64.10
C ARG A 502 -2.16 9.69 -63.12
N GLN A 503 -3.32 9.07 -63.35
CA GLN A 503 -4.48 9.18 -62.47
C GLN A 503 -4.26 8.39 -61.18
N GLU A 504 -3.68 7.20 -61.28
CA GLU A 504 -3.32 6.35 -60.14
C GLU A 504 -2.26 7.01 -59.24
N LEU A 505 -1.25 7.64 -59.83
CA LEU A 505 -0.22 8.40 -59.12
C LEU A 505 -0.78 9.64 -58.41
N LYS A 506 -1.82 10.27 -58.99
CA LYS A 506 -2.59 11.34 -58.31
C LYS A 506 -3.36 10.81 -57.09
N VAL A 507 -4.01 9.65 -57.22
CA VAL A 507 -4.75 9.04 -56.11
C VAL A 507 -3.79 8.65 -54.98
N GLN A 508 -2.67 8.01 -55.32
CA GLN A 508 -1.63 7.66 -54.34
C GLN A 508 -1.03 8.89 -53.67
N SER A 509 -0.79 9.98 -54.40
CA SER A 509 -0.30 11.24 -53.83
C SER A 509 -1.25 11.84 -52.78
N VAL A 510 -2.57 11.76 -53.01
CA VAL A 510 -3.58 12.20 -52.05
C VAL A 510 -3.59 11.30 -50.81
N GLN A 511 -3.57 9.98 -51.01
CA GLN A 511 -3.50 9.01 -49.90
C GLN A 511 -2.24 9.18 -49.05
N PHE A 512 -1.10 9.46 -49.68
CA PHE A 512 0.15 9.71 -48.98
C PHE A 512 0.08 10.97 -48.11
N SER A 513 -0.59 12.02 -48.60
CA SER A 513 -0.82 13.26 -47.85
C SER A 513 -1.73 13.02 -46.64
N GLU A 514 -2.78 12.21 -46.79
CA GLU A 514 -3.65 11.82 -45.69
C GLU A 514 -2.93 10.97 -44.63
N LEU A 515 -2.07 10.04 -45.05
CA LEU A 515 -1.25 9.24 -44.15
C LEU A 515 -0.26 10.12 -43.36
N LEU A 516 0.32 11.14 -43.99
CA LEU A 516 1.24 12.08 -43.34
C LEU A 516 0.54 12.88 -42.24
N ILE A 517 -0.66 13.40 -42.52
CA ILE A 517 -1.50 14.07 -41.52
C ILE A 517 -1.89 13.13 -40.38
N ARG A 518 -2.15 11.85 -40.69
CA ARG A 518 -2.49 10.83 -39.68
C ARG A 518 -1.29 10.50 -38.79
N ALA A 519 -0.08 10.45 -39.37
CA ALA A 519 1.17 10.24 -38.66
C ALA A 519 1.50 11.43 -37.73
N GLU A 520 1.29 12.68 -38.15
CA GLU A 520 1.43 13.86 -37.29
C GLU A 520 0.45 13.81 -36.11
N LYS A 521 -0.83 13.49 -36.33
CA LYS A 521 -1.81 13.35 -35.23
C LYS A 521 -1.44 12.24 -34.23
N LEU A 522 -0.86 11.14 -34.71
CA LEU A 522 -0.36 10.07 -33.86
C LEU A 522 0.87 10.51 -33.06
N ALA A 523 1.75 11.31 -33.65
CA ALA A 523 2.88 11.92 -32.96
C ALA A 523 2.39 12.86 -31.84
N ASP A 524 1.42 13.73 -32.12
CA ASP A 524 0.80 14.61 -31.13
C ASP A 524 0.16 13.84 -29.97
N MET A 525 -0.59 12.77 -30.27
CA MET A 525 -1.17 11.90 -29.24
C MET A 525 -0.10 11.20 -28.40
N ASN A 526 1.00 10.75 -29.02
CA ASN A 526 2.13 10.14 -28.30
C ASN A 526 2.86 11.16 -27.41
N GLU A 527 2.97 12.42 -27.83
CA GLU A 527 3.54 13.51 -27.02
C GLU A 527 2.69 13.72 -25.75
N VAL A 528 1.37 13.76 -25.91
CA VAL A 528 0.41 13.90 -24.79
C VAL A 528 0.45 12.70 -23.85
N LEU A 529 0.53 11.47 -24.39
CA LEU A 529 0.66 10.27 -23.58
C LEU A 529 1.98 10.26 -22.81
N ARG A 530 3.09 10.69 -23.42
CA ARG A 530 4.37 10.86 -22.71
C ARG A 530 4.27 11.86 -21.57
N SER A 531 3.62 13.01 -21.78
CA SER A 531 3.39 13.99 -20.71
C SER A 531 2.59 13.39 -19.55
N LYS A 532 1.53 12.61 -19.83
CA LYS A 532 0.74 11.93 -18.80
C LYS A 532 1.53 10.86 -18.05
N VAL A 533 2.39 10.12 -18.73
CA VAL A 533 3.27 9.12 -18.08
C VAL A 533 4.24 9.80 -17.13
N VAL A 534 4.82 10.96 -17.50
CA VAL A 534 5.69 11.73 -16.60
C VAL A 534 4.91 12.24 -15.38
N GLU A 535 3.69 12.74 -15.56
CA GLU A 535 2.82 13.16 -14.45
C GLU A 535 2.48 12.01 -13.49
N VAL A 536 2.17 10.83 -14.02
CA VAL A 536 1.91 9.62 -13.22
C VAL A 536 3.15 9.21 -12.45
N ASN A 537 4.32 9.19 -13.08
CA ASN A 537 5.57 8.84 -12.42
C ASN A 537 5.91 9.83 -11.29
N GLN A 538 5.73 11.14 -11.51
CA GLN A 538 5.93 12.14 -10.45
C GLN A 538 4.97 11.95 -9.27
N ARG A 539 3.73 11.52 -9.54
CA ARG A 539 2.73 11.21 -8.52
C ARG A 539 3.07 9.92 -7.78
N GLU A 540 3.59 8.92 -8.47
CA GLU A 540 4.08 7.67 -7.89
C GLU A 540 5.30 7.93 -6.97
N ASP A 541 6.26 8.72 -7.41
CA ASP A 541 7.41 9.14 -6.60
C ASP A 541 6.98 9.88 -5.33
N ALA A 542 5.98 10.77 -5.44
CA ALA A 542 5.40 11.47 -4.29
C ALA A 542 4.74 10.50 -3.29
N LEU A 543 3.94 9.55 -3.80
CA LEU A 543 3.31 8.51 -2.97
C LEU A 543 4.33 7.56 -2.34
N GLN A 544 5.41 7.23 -3.05
CA GLN A 544 6.48 6.40 -2.53
C GLN A 544 7.26 7.13 -1.42
N THR A 545 7.44 8.44 -1.55
CA THR A 545 8.03 9.28 -0.50
C THR A 545 7.12 9.36 0.73
N GLU A 546 5.80 9.51 0.56
CA GLU A 546 4.83 9.41 1.65
C GLU A 546 4.84 8.02 2.30
N LEU A 547 4.93 6.95 1.52
CA LEU A 547 4.96 5.58 2.04
C LEU A 547 6.22 5.32 2.87
N ILE A 548 7.38 5.85 2.45
CA ILE A 548 8.62 5.79 3.24
C ILE A 548 8.46 6.60 4.55
N SER A 549 7.83 7.77 4.50
CA SER A 549 7.55 8.60 5.68
C SER A 549 6.64 7.88 6.68
N VAL A 550 5.51 7.34 6.22
CA VAL A 550 4.55 6.59 7.05
C VAL A 550 5.19 5.34 7.62
N ARG A 551 6.01 4.62 6.85
CA ARG A 551 6.78 3.47 7.35
C ARG A 551 7.79 3.88 8.42
N GLY A 552 8.43 5.04 8.27
CA GLY A 552 9.29 5.65 9.28
C GLY A 552 8.54 5.97 10.57
N GLN A 553 7.33 6.54 10.47
CA GLN A 553 6.46 6.82 11.61
C GLN A 553 6.00 5.52 12.30
N LEU A 554 5.62 4.50 11.54
CA LEU A 554 5.23 3.19 12.07
C LEU A 554 6.37 2.53 12.86
N LEU A 555 7.60 2.56 12.32
CA LEU A 555 8.79 2.05 13.00
C LEU A 555 9.11 2.84 14.27
N ALA A 556 8.90 4.16 14.27
CA ALA A 556 9.05 5.00 15.45
C ALA A 556 8.01 4.66 16.52
N LEU A 557 6.74 4.47 16.14
CA LEU A 557 5.65 4.07 17.03
C LEU A 557 5.90 2.67 17.61
N GLN A 558 6.37 1.73 16.79
CA GLN A 558 6.72 0.38 17.23
C GLN A 558 7.86 0.41 18.25
N ARG A 559 8.89 1.24 18.05
CA ARG A 559 9.96 1.43 19.05
C ARG A 559 9.45 2.06 20.34
N GLN A 560 8.56 3.04 20.25
CA GLN A 560 7.93 3.65 21.44
C GLN A 560 7.10 2.62 22.22
N TYR A 561 6.32 1.80 21.52
CA TYR A 561 5.55 0.71 22.11
C TYR A 561 6.47 -0.33 22.80
N GLN A 562 7.55 -0.74 22.14
CA GLN A 562 8.54 -1.66 22.71
C GLN A 562 9.18 -1.08 23.98
N THR A 563 9.53 0.21 23.95
CA THR A 563 10.09 0.92 25.11
C THR A 563 9.09 1.00 26.26
N SER A 564 7.82 1.27 25.96
CA SER A 564 6.74 1.26 26.97
C SER A 564 6.54 -0.13 27.57
N LEU A 565 6.74 -1.20 26.79
CA LEU A 565 6.62 -2.57 27.25
C LEU A 565 7.78 -2.95 28.18
N GLU A 566 9.01 -2.54 27.84
CA GLU A 566 10.19 -2.66 28.70
C GLU A 566 10.04 -1.87 30.01
N ASP A 567 9.51 -0.64 29.94
CA ASP A 567 9.25 0.17 31.13
C ASP A 567 8.15 -0.45 32.00
N ASN A 568 7.09 -1.05 31.41
CA ASN A 568 6.11 -1.83 32.14
C ASN A 568 6.71 -3.06 32.83
N CYS A 569 7.67 -3.75 32.20
CA CYS A 569 8.40 -4.85 32.85
C CYS A 569 9.21 -4.36 34.06
N LYS A 570 9.90 -3.21 33.95
CA LYS A 570 10.62 -2.62 35.09
C LYS A 570 9.69 -2.27 36.24
N VAL A 571 8.53 -1.64 35.95
CA VAL A 571 7.52 -1.31 36.96
C VAL A 571 6.95 -2.57 37.62
N LEU A 572 6.74 -3.65 36.85
CA LEU A 572 6.32 -4.95 37.40
C LEU A 572 7.37 -5.56 38.33
N ASP A 573 8.65 -5.46 37.98
CA ASP A 573 9.75 -5.94 38.82
C ASP A 573 9.92 -5.08 40.09
N GLU A 574 9.78 -3.76 39.98
CA GLU A 574 9.73 -2.85 41.14
C GLU A 574 8.55 -3.17 42.06
N LYS A 575 7.35 -3.40 41.49
CA LYS A 575 6.17 -3.83 42.25
C LYS A 575 6.40 -5.17 42.94
N ARG A 576 7.08 -6.12 42.29
CA ARG A 576 7.45 -7.41 42.88
C ARG A 576 8.45 -7.22 44.03
N SER A 577 9.41 -6.31 43.89
CA SER A 577 10.37 -5.96 44.95
C SER A 577 9.67 -5.31 46.16
N LEU A 578 8.80 -4.32 45.92
CA LEU A 578 8.00 -3.67 46.97
C LEU A 578 7.09 -4.68 47.68
N MET A 579 6.49 -5.62 46.96
CA MET A 579 5.63 -6.64 47.57
C MET A 579 6.43 -7.59 48.47
N LYS A 580 7.68 -7.91 48.10
CA LYS A 580 8.60 -8.67 48.95
C LYS A 580 8.96 -7.89 50.22
N GLU A 581 9.24 -6.60 50.09
CA GLU A 581 9.55 -5.73 51.22
C GLU A 581 8.35 -5.58 52.18
N VAL A 582 7.13 -5.44 51.66
CA VAL A 582 5.90 -5.46 52.47
C VAL A 582 5.71 -6.78 53.20
N LEU A 583 5.98 -7.92 52.55
CA LEU A 583 5.92 -9.23 53.20
C LEU A 583 6.96 -9.38 54.30
N ASP A 584 8.18 -8.89 54.08
CA ASP A 584 9.24 -8.94 55.08
C ASP A 584 8.97 -7.97 56.26
N LEU A 585 8.42 -6.80 56.00
CA LEU A 585 7.89 -5.90 57.04
C LEU A 585 6.73 -6.54 57.81
N GLY A 586 5.86 -7.29 57.14
CA GLY A 586 4.80 -8.07 57.79
C GLY A 586 5.35 -9.12 58.76
N LYS A 587 6.43 -9.83 58.38
CA LYS A 587 7.13 -10.77 59.28
C LYS A 587 7.79 -10.06 60.45
N GLN A 588 8.48 -8.93 60.20
CA GLN A 588 9.10 -8.15 61.27
C GLN A 588 8.05 -7.62 62.26
N LYS A 589 6.90 -7.15 61.76
CA LYS A 589 5.78 -6.75 62.61
C LYS A 589 5.30 -7.92 63.48
N HIS A 590 5.15 -9.12 62.92
CA HIS A 590 4.73 -10.28 63.69
C HIS A 590 5.75 -10.65 64.78
N ASN A 591 7.05 -10.63 64.45
CA ASN A 591 8.11 -10.85 65.43
C ASN A 591 8.09 -9.80 66.56
N LEU A 592 7.88 -8.52 66.23
CA LEU A 592 7.75 -7.45 67.22
C LEU A 592 6.49 -7.57 68.07
N GLU A 593 5.39 -8.05 67.49
CA GLU A 593 4.16 -8.37 68.23
C GLU A 593 4.41 -9.51 69.22
N ASP A 594 5.12 -10.56 68.82
CA ASP A 594 5.48 -11.68 69.71
C ASP A 594 6.44 -11.23 70.83
N GLU A 595 7.44 -10.41 70.52
CA GLU A 595 8.32 -9.79 71.52
C GLU A 595 7.52 -8.92 72.51
N ASN A 596 6.57 -8.12 72.02
CA ASN A 596 5.69 -7.32 72.89
C ASN A 596 4.81 -8.21 73.78
N HIS A 597 4.27 -9.32 73.27
CA HIS A 597 3.52 -10.27 74.09
C HIS A 597 4.43 -10.90 75.17
N ALA A 598 5.67 -11.23 74.84
CA ALA A 598 6.65 -11.74 75.81
C ALA A 598 6.96 -10.70 76.91
N VAL A 599 7.20 -9.44 76.53
CA VAL A 599 7.44 -8.32 77.47
C VAL A 599 6.23 -8.08 78.37
N ILE A 600 5.01 -8.13 77.83
CA ILE A 600 3.78 -8.00 78.63
C ILE A 600 3.65 -9.17 79.61
N CYS A 601 3.92 -10.41 79.17
CA CYS A 601 3.92 -11.57 80.05
C CYS A 601 4.95 -11.43 81.17
N GLU A 602 6.16 -10.95 80.85
CA GLU A 602 7.20 -10.70 81.84
C GLU A 602 6.79 -9.60 82.83
N ALA A 603 6.25 -8.48 82.35
CA ALA A 603 5.76 -7.39 83.19
C ALA A 603 4.64 -7.85 84.15
N ILE A 604 3.71 -8.70 83.68
CA ILE A 604 2.69 -9.32 84.52
C ILE A 604 3.35 -10.23 85.57
N SER A 605 4.34 -11.04 85.19
CA SER A 605 5.05 -11.92 86.12
C SER A 605 5.79 -11.13 87.21
N GLN A 606 6.46 -10.04 86.84
CA GLN A 606 7.15 -9.14 87.78
C GLN A 606 6.15 -8.43 88.69
N SER A 607 5.01 -7.98 88.16
CA SER A 607 3.91 -7.41 88.94
C SER A 607 3.37 -8.42 89.97
N ASN A 608 3.18 -9.68 89.58
CA ASN A 608 2.74 -10.74 90.48
C ASN A 608 3.77 -11.01 91.58
N ILE A 609 5.06 -11.07 91.24
CA ILE A 609 6.15 -11.21 92.23
C ILE A 609 6.16 -10.03 93.20
N SER A 610 5.97 -8.80 92.71
CA SER A 610 5.90 -7.60 93.54
C SER A 610 4.73 -7.66 94.54
N LEU A 611 3.55 -8.10 94.10
CA LEU A 611 2.40 -8.30 94.99
C LEU A 611 2.68 -9.37 96.05
N ILE A 612 3.25 -10.51 95.66
CA ILE A 612 3.63 -11.57 96.60
C ILE A 612 4.62 -11.05 97.65
N LEU A 613 5.66 -10.32 97.22
CA LEU A 613 6.63 -9.71 98.13
C LEU A 613 5.98 -8.70 99.07
N LYS A 614 5.03 -7.90 98.58
CA LYS A 614 4.28 -6.94 99.39
C LYS A 614 3.45 -7.63 100.47
N ASP A 615 2.78 -8.73 100.13
CA ASP A 615 2.02 -9.54 101.08
C ASP A 615 2.93 -10.21 102.12
N ILE A 616 4.09 -10.73 101.70
CA ILE A 616 5.10 -11.29 102.62
C ILE A 616 5.61 -10.20 103.57
N ILE A 617 5.92 -9.00 103.07
CA ILE A 617 6.36 -7.87 103.89
C ILE A 617 5.27 -7.46 104.89
N ALA A 618 4.01 -7.39 104.45
CA ALA A 618 2.89 -7.05 105.32
C ALA A 618 2.69 -8.10 106.44
N ASN A 619 2.77 -9.39 106.10
CA ASN A 619 2.70 -10.48 107.07
C ASN A 619 3.85 -10.43 108.09
N ASN A 620 5.09 -10.26 107.62
CA ASN A 620 6.25 -10.11 108.49
C ASN A 620 6.12 -8.90 109.42
N PHE A 621 5.52 -7.80 108.94
CA PHE A 621 5.30 -6.60 109.76
C PHE A 621 4.28 -6.85 110.88
N GLU A 622 3.17 -7.54 110.61
CA GLU A 622 2.21 -7.94 111.66
C GLU A 622 2.83 -8.96 112.63
N GLU A 623 3.68 -9.86 112.16
CA GLU A 623 4.40 -10.81 113.02
C GLU A 623 5.42 -10.09 113.94
N ILE A 624 6.17 -9.11 113.41
CA ILE A 624 7.06 -8.25 114.20
C ILE A 624 6.25 -7.45 115.24
N LYS A 625 5.08 -6.93 114.87
CA LYS A 625 4.20 -6.19 115.79
C LYS A 625 3.70 -7.09 116.92
N TYR A 626 3.28 -8.32 116.61
CA TYR A 626 2.92 -9.33 117.59
C TYR A 626 4.08 -9.68 118.54
N LEU A 627 5.30 -9.85 118.00
CA LEU A 627 6.50 -10.09 118.80
C LEU A 627 6.86 -8.88 119.68
N ASN A 628 6.70 -7.66 119.17
CA ASN A 628 6.96 -6.42 119.91
C ASN A 628 5.96 -6.22 121.05
N ASP A 629 4.68 -6.57 120.84
CA ASP A 629 3.67 -6.57 121.91
C ASP A 629 4.01 -7.60 123.00
N ASN A 630 4.53 -8.77 122.63
CA ASN A 630 5.01 -9.78 123.58
C ASN A 630 6.27 -9.33 124.31
N LEU A 631 7.19 -8.61 123.65
CA LEU A 631 8.35 -7.97 124.28
C LEU A 631 7.90 -6.91 125.29
N GLY A 632 6.86 -6.13 124.97
CA GLY A 632 6.22 -5.19 125.90
C GLY A 632 5.69 -5.86 127.16
N LYS A 633 5.03 -7.02 127.03
CA LYS A 633 4.57 -7.83 128.17
C LYS A 633 5.73 -8.37 129.02
N LEU A 634 6.79 -8.85 128.37
CA LEU A 634 8.03 -9.27 129.05
C LEU A 634 8.72 -8.13 129.79
N LYS A 635 8.69 -6.90 129.23
CA LYS A 635 9.21 -5.70 129.87
C LYS A 635 8.41 -5.34 131.13
N CYS A 636 7.08 -5.48 131.10
CA CYS A 636 6.25 -5.33 132.30
C CYS A 636 6.59 -6.39 133.37
N LEU A 637 6.77 -7.66 133.00
CA LEU A 637 7.22 -8.72 133.91
C LEU A 637 8.62 -8.44 134.50
N ASN A 638 9.53 -7.89 133.69
CA ASN A 638 10.86 -7.52 134.15
C ASN A 638 10.82 -6.35 135.14
N ASN A 639 9.96 -5.35 134.91
CA ASN A 639 9.73 -4.26 135.87
C ASN A 639 9.14 -4.78 137.20
N ASP A 640 8.26 -5.77 137.16
CA ASP A 640 7.72 -6.44 138.36
C ASP A 640 8.80 -7.23 139.11
N LEU A 641 9.70 -7.92 138.39
CA LEU A 641 10.86 -8.59 138.97
C LEU A 641 11.85 -7.60 139.57
N GLU A 642 12.09 -6.46 138.92
CA GLU A 642 12.94 -5.39 139.47
C GLU A 642 12.32 -4.77 140.73
N GLY A 643 10.99 -4.62 140.80
CA GLY A 643 10.29 -4.24 142.02
C GLY A 643 10.48 -5.25 143.16
N LYS A 644 10.44 -6.55 142.84
CA LYS A 644 10.75 -7.63 143.81
C LYS A 644 12.21 -7.62 144.24
N LEU A 645 13.13 -7.27 143.34
CA LEU A 645 14.57 -7.16 143.62
C LEU A 645 14.86 -5.98 144.55
N LYS A 646 14.24 -4.81 144.34
CA LYS A 646 14.33 -3.66 145.26
C LYS A 646 13.77 -3.94 146.65
N MET A 647 12.72 -4.77 146.74
CA MET A 647 12.21 -5.27 148.03
C MET A 647 13.17 -6.25 148.71
N MET A 648 13.93 -7.02 147.94
CA MET A 648 14.97 -7.92 148.45
C MET A 648 16.23 -7.16 148.88
N GLU A 649 16.62 -6.11 148.16
CA GLU A 649 17.70 -5.19 148.55
C GLU A 649 17.41 -4.52 149.91
N ARG A 650 16.19 -4.04 150.16
CA ARG A 650 15.83 -3.50 151.49
C ARG A 650 15.94 -4.53 152.61
N LYS A 651 15.57 -5.79 152.36
CA LYS A 651 15.77 -6.89 153.33
C LYS A 651 17.25 -7.21 153.57
N PHE A 652 18.10 -7.00 152.56
CA PHE A 652 19.54 -7.16 152.67
C PHE A 652 20.18 -5.99 153.45
N GLU A 653 19.70 -4.76 153.26
CA GLU A 653 20.10 -3.57 154.04
C GLU A 653 19.77 -3.74 155.54
N ASP A 654 18.61 -4.32 155.86
CA ASP A 654 18.23 -4.66 157.25
C ASP A 654 19.17 -5.71 157.89
N LEU A 655 19.65 -6.69 157.11
CA LEU A 655 20.65 -7.68 157.54
C LEU A 655 22.08 -7.10 157.63
N GLN A 656 22.38 -6.06 156.86
CA GLN A 656 23.67 -5.37 156.86
C GLN A 656 23.83 -4.45 158.09
N MET A 657 22.72 -3.89 158.60
CA MET A 657 22.65 -3.19 159.88
C MET A 657 22.92 -4.13 161.07
N GLU A 658 22.55 -5.41 160.98
CA GLU A 658 22.82 -6.42 162.02
C GLU A 658 24.30 -6.87 162.03
N ASN A 659 24.97 -6.87 160.87
CA ASN A 659 26.40 -7.20 160.69
C ASN A 659 27.37 -6.08 161.17
N SER A 660 26.85 -4.87 161.42
CA SER A 660 27.65 -3.75 161.93
C SER A 660 28.14 -3.93 163.38
N ASN A 661 27.48 -4.80 164.16
CA ASN A 661 27.86 -5.12 165.55
C ASN A 661 28.99 -6.16 165.70
N LEU A 662 29.47 -6.77 164.60
CA LEU A 662 30.66 -7.65 164.57
C LEU A 662 31.94 -6.92 164.11
N LYS A 663 31.80 -5.69 163.61
CA LYS A 663 32.88 -4.87 163.01
C LYS A 663 33.74 -4.13 164.06
N ASP A 664 33.25 -3.97 165.29
CA ASP A 664 34.00 -3.32 166.40
C ASP A 664 35.06 -4.23 167.04
N SER A 665 34.99 -5.55 166.83
CA SER A 665 36.00 -6.52 167.28
C SER A 665 37.20 -6.67 166.32
N MET A 666 37.11 -6.16 165.09
CA MET A 666 38.13 -6.35 164.05
C MET A 666 39.18 -5.23 163.98
N LYS A 667 38.97 -4.15 164.74
CA LYS A 667 39.75 -2.89 164.73
C LYS A 667 41.06 -2.93 165.55
N LYS A 668 41.51 -4.11 165.99
CA LYS A 668 42.65 -4.27 166.92
C LYS A 668 43.86 -5.03 166.35
N LEU A 669 43.85 -5.37 165.06
CA LEU A 669 44.94 -6.10 164.36
C LEU A 669 45.45 -5.39 163.09
N GLU A 670 45.01 -4.16 162.84
CA GLU A 670 45.27 -3.38 161.61
C GLU A 670 46.41 -2.34 161.76
N ASN A 671 47.26 -2.44 162.78
CA ASN A 671 48.30 -1.41 163.06
C ASN A 671 49.77 -1.85 162.84
N GLU A 672 50.08 -2.98 162.19
CA GLU A 672 51.49 -3.41 162.03
C GLU A 672 51.96 -3.84 160.62
N LEU A 673 51.20 -3.67 159.53
CA LEU A 673 51.68 -4.11 158.19
C LEU A 673 51.62 -3.05 157.09
N VAL A 674 52.14 -1.85 157.37
CA VAL A 674 52.29 -0.72 156.42
C VAL A 674 53.74 -0.63 155.86
N SER A 675 54.24 -1.63 155.15
CA SER A 675 55.52 -1.46 154.41
C SER A 675 55.70 -2.23 153.10
N VAL A 676 54.61 -2.60 152.40
CA VAL A 676 54.70 -3.32 151.10
C VAL A 676 53.91 -2.64 149.96
N ARG A 677 53.36 -1.44 150.17
CA ARG A 677 52.51 -0.72 149.18
C ARG A 677 53.29 0.20 148.23
N SER A 678 54.37 -0.26 147.58
CA SER A 678 55.09 0.55 146.58
C SER A 678 55.57 -0.20 145.33
N VAL A 679 55.11 -1.43 145.08
CA VAL A 679 55.43 -2.22 143.86
C VAL A 679 54.20 -2.46 142.97
N GLY A 680 52.98 -2.26 143.48
CA GLY A 680 51.73 -2.51 142.73
C GLY A 680 51.35 -1.43 141.71
N ASP A 681 51.86 -0.20 141.85
CA ASP A 681 51.44 0.92 141.00
C ASP A 681 52.16 0.96 139.64
N GLN A 682 53.23 0.16 139.45
CA GLN A 682 54.01 0.15 138.20
C GLN A 682 53.55 -0.92 137.18
N LEU A 683 52.78 -1.92 137.62
CA LEU A 683 52.30 -3.03 136.77
C LEU A 683 50.93 -2.73 136.12
N ASN A 684 50.12 -1.86 136.72
CA ASN A 684 48.79 -1.51 136.20
C ASN A 684 48.85 -0.61 134.94
N ASP A 685 49.90 0.21 134.77
CA ASP A 685 50.06 1.11 133.63
C ASP A 685 50.58 0.43 132.34
N GLU A 686 51.11 -0.79 132.44
CA GLU A 686 51.49 -1.62 131.27
C GLU A 686 50.33 -2.48 130.75
N VAL A 687 49.45 -2.98 131.64
CA VAL A 687 48.30 -3.81 131.26
C VAL A 687 47.22 -3.00 130.52
N ALA A 688 47.03 -1.72 130.87
CA ALA A 688 46.05 -0.86 130.20
C ALA A 688 46.42 -0.58 128.73
N ARG A 689 47.70 -0.34 128.43
CA ARG A 689 48.18 -0.05 127.06
C ARG A 689 48.12 -1.26 126.12
N GLY A 690 48.25 -2.48 126.64
CA GLY A 690 48.10 -3.71 125.84
C GLY A 690 46.66 -4.01 125.42
N LYS A 691 45.67 -3.54 126.19
CA LYS A 691 44.24 -3.83 125.97
C LYS A 691 43.63 -2.99 124.83
N ASP A 692 44.04 -1.73 124.69
CA ASP A 692 43.54 -0.82 123.65
C ASP A 692 44.06 -1.19 122.25
N LEU A 693 45.30 -1.68 122.14
CA LEU A 693 45.88 -2.17 120.88
C LEU A 693 45.20 -3.45 120.37
N LEU A 694 44.66 -4.28 121.28
CA LEU A 694 43.94 -5.50 120.93
C LEU A 694 42.55 -5.19 120.36
N CYS A 695 41.82 -4.22 120.94
CA CYS A 695 40.51 -3.81 120.45
C CYS A 695 40.58 -3.17 119.04
N GLN A 696 41.63 -2.38 118.75
CA GLN A 696 41.82 -1.81 117.40
C GLN A 696 42.11 -2.87 116.34
N ARG A 697 42.84 -3.95 116.70
CA ARG A 697 43.19 -5.03 115.77
C ARG A 697 42.03 -5.99 115.51
N GLU A 698 41.12 -6.17 116.49
CA GLU A 698 39.92 -6.98 116.37
C GLU A 698 38.86 -6.33 115.45
N ILE A 699 38.69 -5.01 115.52
CA ILE A 699 37.81 -4.26 114.60
C ILE A 699 38.32 -4.36 113.15
N ALA A 700 39.63 -4.21 112.94
CA ALA A 700 40.23 -4.33 111.61
C ALA A 700 40.09 -5.76 111.01
N LEU A 701 40.12 -6.81 111.85
CA LEU A 701 39.92 -8.18 111.40
C LEU A 701 38.46 -8.46 111.01
N LEU A 702 37.49 -7.96 111.77
CA LEU A 702 36.05 -8.07 111.44
C LEU A 702 35.70 -7.34 110.14
N GLU A 703 36.36 -6.22 109.86
CA GLU A 703 36.13 -5.45 108.62
C GLU A 703 36.73 -6.16 107.39
N VAL A 704 37.90 -6.79 107.53
CA VAL A 704 38.50 -7.65 106.49
C VAL A 704 37.66 -8.90 106.24
N GLU A 705 37.11 -9.53 107.27
CA GLU A 705 36.25 -10.71 107.16
C GLU A 705 34.93 -10.39 106.44
N LYS A 706 34.36 -9.20 106.71
CA LYS A 706 33.18 -8.70 106.00
C LYS A 706 33.47 -8.42 104.52
N MET A 707 34.63 -7.83 104.21
CA MET A 707 35.07 -7.65 102.81
C MET A 707 35.30 -8.98 102.08
N LEU A 708 35.81 -10.00 102.77
CA LEU A 708 35.99 -11.34 102.21
C LEU A 708 34.65 -12.01 101.88
N SER A 709 33.62 -11.85 102.73
CA SER A 709 32.27 -12.39 102.48
C SER A 709 31.60 -11.76 101.25
N VAL A 710 31.76 -10.44 101.05
CA VAL A 710 31.23 -9.73 99.87
C VAL A 710 31.95 -10.20 98.60
N SER A 711 33.26 -10.36 98.64
CA SER A 711 34.03 -10.87 97.50
C SER A 711 33.69 -12.34 97.16
N GLN A 712 33.38 -13.18 98.15
CA GLN A 712 32.90 -14.55 97.93
C GLN A 712 31.50 -14.58 97.29
N GLU A 713 30.60 -13.69 97.68
CA GLU A 713 29.29 -13.54 97.05
C GLU A 713 29.41 -13.10 95.57
N GLU A 714 30.30 -12.16 95.27
CA GLU A 714 30.58 -11.70 93.90
C GLU A 714 31.17 -12.81 93.03
N THR A 715 32.09 -13.63 93.57
CA THR A 715 32.65 -14.78 92.83
C THR A 715 31.62 -15.89 92.58
N ALA A 716 30.66 -16.09 93.49
CA ALA A 716 29.54 -17.02 93.29
C ALA A 716 28.55 -16.53 92.21
N GLN A 717 28.27 -15.22 92.17
CA GLN A 717 27.44 -14.62 91.12
C GLN A 717 28.11 -14.69 89.75
N LEU A 718 29.43 -14.45 89.67
CA LEU A 718 30.20 -14.62 88.44
C LEU A 718 30.22 -16.07 87.94
N HIS A 719 30.29 -17.06 88.84
CA HIS A 719 30.19 -18.48 88.47
C HIS A 719 28.83 -18.82 87.84
N LYS A 720 27.75 -18.30 88.42
CA LYS A 720 26.40 -18.49 87.89
C LYS A 720 26.22 -17.87 86.50
N VAL A 721 26.74 -16.67 86.29
CA VAL A 721 26.72 -16.01 84.98
C VAL A 721 27.53 -16.79 83.94
N LEU A 722 28.65 -17.40 84.32
CA LEU A 722 29.45 -18.25 83.44
C LEU A 722 28.70 -19.53 83.04
N GLU A 723 28.00 -20.19 83.96
CA GLU A 723 27.15 -21.36 83.65
C GLU A 723 25.98 -20.98 82.71
N ASP A 724 25.33 -19.84 82.94
CA ASP A 724 24.25 -19.33 82.07
C ASP A 724 24.76 -18.99 80.66
N LEU A 725 26.00 -18.49 80.54
CA LEU A 725 26.65 -18.25 79.24
C LEU A 725 27.04 -19.55 78.54
N GLN A 726 27.48 -20.56 79.29
CA GLN A 726 27.87 -21.86 78.74
C GLN A 726 26.66 -22.65 78.25
N THR A 727 25.52 -22.59 78.94
CA THR A 727 24.25 -23.19 78.50
C THR A 727 23.73 -22.51 77.24
N LYS A 728 23.72 -21.18 77.20
CA LYS A 728 23.36 -20.42 75.98
C LYS A 728 24.27 -20.73 74.78
N PHE A 729 25.55 -20.97 75.01
CA PHE A 729 26.48 -21.35 73.92
C PHE A 729 26.15 -22.72 73.32
N GLU A 730 25.81 -23.72 74.14
CA GLU A 730 25.39 -25.04 73.63
C GLU A 730 24.02 -25.00 72.95
N GLU A 731 23.08 -24.15 73.40
CA GLU A 731 21.81 -23.92 72.70
C GLU A 731 22.03 -23.32 71.30
N VAL A 732 22.89 -22.31 71.17
CA VAL A 732 23.24 -21.70 69.88
C VAL A 732 23.88 -22.72 68.94
N LYS A 733 24.71 -23.63 69.46
CA LYS A 733 25.31 -24.70 68.68
C LYS A 733 24.27 -25.72 68.19
N LEU A 734 23.32 -26.11 69.03
CA LEU A 734 22.20 -26.98 68.65
C LEU A 734 21.32 -26.34 67.57
N ILE A 735 21.02 -25.04 67.70
CA ILE A 735 20.29 -24.27 66.67
C ILE A 735 21.07 -24.26 65.35
N GLY A 736 22.39 -24.07 65.40
CA GLY A 736 23.25 -24.10 64.21
C GLY A 736 23.27 -25.48 63.53
N GLU A 737 23.28 -26.57 64.29
CA GLU A 737 23.17 -27.93 63.75
C GLU A 737 21.81 -28.20 63.11
N ASP A 738 20.72 -27.67 63.69
CA ASP A 738 19.37 -27.85 63.16
C ASP A 738 19.11 -27.03 61.89
N GLN A 739 19.64 -25.81 61.83
CA GLN A 739 19.67 -25.01 60.60
C GLN A 739 20.44 -25.74 59.49
N LYS A 740 21.57 -26.37 59.81
CA LYS A 740 22.35 -27.16 58.84
C LYS A 740 21.57 -28.38 58.32
N ARG A 741 20.77 -29.04 59.17
CA ARG A 741 19.86 -30.11 58.76
C ARG A 741 18.73 -29.61 57.85
N GLN A 742 18.14 -28.45 58.15
CA GLN A 742 17.14 -27.84 57.27
C GLN A 742 17.70 -27.45 55.91
N ILE A 743 18.91 -26.87 55.87
CA ILE A 743 19.59 -26.52 54.61
C ILE A 743 19.83 -27.76 53.75
N LEU A 744 20.30 -28.87 54.34
CA LEU A 744 20.49 -30.13 53.61
C LEU A 744 19.17 -30.68 53.04
N LYS A 745 18.07 -30.57 53.81
CA LYS A 745 16.75 -30.98 53.35
C LYS A 745 16.26 -30.11 52.18
N LEU A 746 16.33 -28.79 52.31
CA LEU A 746 15.94 -27.85 51.26
C LEU A 746 16.78 -28.02 49.99
N SER A 747 18.07 -28.31 50.13
CA SER A 747 18.94 -28.64 48.98
C SER A 747 18.48 -29.90 48.25
N GLY A 748 18.10 -30.95 48.99
CA GLY A 748 17.56 -32.17 48.40
C GLY A 748 16.21 -31.96 47.70
N ASP A 749 15.34 -31.14 48.30
CA ASP A 749 14.04 -30.78 47.72
C ASP A 749 14.22 -29.94 46.43
N TYR A 750 15.19 -29.03 46.41
CA TYR A 750 15.54 -28.23 45.24
C TYR A 750 16.09 -29.10 44.09
N ASP A 751 16.96 -30.07 44.39
CA ASP A 751 17.46 -31.03 43.39
C ASP A 751 16.33 -31.90 42.81
N HIS A 752 15.31 -32.23 43.62
CA HIS A 752 14.14 -32.95 43.15
C HIS A 752 13.28 -32.07 42.21
N GLN A 753 13.05 -30.81 42.56
CA GLN A 753 12.34 -29.85 41.72
C GLN A 753 13.04 -29.60 40.38
N ILE A 754 14.38 -29.56 40.35
CA ILE A 754 15.14 -29.44 39.10
C ILE A 754 14.87 -30.65 38.20
N LYS A 755 14.93 -31.87 38.73
CA LYS A 755 14.68 -33.10 37.95
C LYS A 755 13.24 -33.19 37.44
N GLU A 756 12.28 -32.73 38.25
CA GLU A 756 10.88 -32.64 37.84
C GLU A 756 10.70 -31.60 36.72
N THR A 757 11.34 -30.43 36.84
CA THR A 757 11.32 -29.38 35.82
C THR A 757 11.96 -29.86 34.51
N GLU A 758 13.08 -30.59 34.57
CA GLU A 758 13.70 -31.20 33.39
C GLU A 758 12.77 -32.24 32.74
N SER A 759 12.08 -33.05 33.54
CA SER A 759 11.12 -34.06 33.03
C SER A 759 9.91 -33.39 32.35
N ILE A 760 9.39 -32.31 32.93
CA ILE A 760 8.32 -31.50 32.35
C ILE A 760 8.80 -30.81 31.07
N SER A 761 10.01 -30.25 31.07
CA SER A 761 10.60 -29.62 29.88
C SER A 761 10.76 -30.62 28.74
N GLN A 762 11.16 -31.85 29.02
CA GLN A 762 11.25 -32.92 28.01
C GLN A 762 9.87 -33.35 27.50
N ALA A 763 8.86 -33.41 28.36
CA ALA A 763 7.49 -33.68 27.95
C ALA A 763 6.93 -32.57 27.05
N ASN A 764 7.20 -31.31 27.38
CA ASN A 764 6.81 -30.15 26.57
C ASN A 764 7.48 -30.18 25.19
N GLN A 765 8.78 -30.49 25.10
CA GLN A 765 9.47 -30.64 23.82
C GLN A 765 8.87 -31.75 22.96
N LYS A 766 8.46 -32.88 23.56
CA LYS A 766 7.78 -33.96 22.83
C LYS A 766 6.42 -33.52 22.29
N LEU A 767 5.63 -32.83 23.11
CA LEU A 767 4.34 -32.28 22.69
C LEU A 767 4.50 -31.25 21.58
N GLU A 768 5.55 -30.41 21.63
CA GLU A 768 5.84 -29.42 20.61
C GLU A 768 6.19 -30.08 19.26
N VAL A 769 6.98 -31.16 19.29
CA VAL A 769 7.26 -31.98 18.09
C VAL A 769 6.00 -32.65 17.55
N GLU A 770 5.10 -33.14 18.42
CA GLU A 770 3.82 -33.72 18.00
C GLU A 770 2.87 -32.67 17.41
N LEU A 771 2.83 -31.46 17.97
CA LEU A 771 2.06 -30.34 17.43
C LEU A 771 2.58 -29.90 16.06
N LEU A 772 3.90 -29.85 15.87
CA LEU A 772 4.49 -29.55 14.56
C LEU A 772 4.07 -30.59 13.50
N LYS A 773 4.11 -31.89 13.84
CA LYS A 773 3.65 -32.95 12.94
C LYS A 773 2.16 -32.85 12.61
N LEU A 774 1.32 -32.61 13.62
CA LEU A 774 -0.12 -32.42 13.41
C LEU A 774 -0.41 -31.20 12.52
N ASN A 775 0.39 -30.14 12.65
CA ASN A 775 0.26 -28.95 11.82
C ASN A 775 0.68 -29.23 10.35
N GLU A 776 1.75 -30.01 10.15
CA GLU A 776 2.14 -30.49 8.81
C GLU A 776 1.03 -31.35 8.17
N GLU A 777 0.46 -32.30 8.93
CA GLU A 777 -0.67 -33.13 8.48
C GLU A 777 -1.93 -32.30 8.16
N LEU A 778 -2.19 -31.24 8.96
CA LEU A 778 -3.30 -30.33 8.73
C LEU A 778 -3.14 -29.55 7.42
N GLU A 779 -1.95 -28.99 7.16
CA GLU A 779 -1.66 -28.27 5.92
C GLU A 779 -1.69 -29.21 4.71
N GLU A 780 -1.19 -30.45 4.83
CA GLU A 780 -1.32 -31.45 3.75
C GLU A 780 -2.79 -31.79 3.47
N SER A 781 -3.59 -32.00 4.52
CA SER A 781 -5.03 -32.24 4.38
C SER A 781 -5.76 -31.05 3.75
N LYS A 782 -5.37 -29.83 4.11
CA LYS A 782 -5.94 -28.59 3.56
C LYS A 782 -5.61 -28.46 2.07
N HIS A 783 -4.36 -28.66 1.67
CA HIS A 783 -3.97 -28.70 0.26
C HIS A 783 -4.73 -29.78 -0.52
N ARG A 784 -4.95 -30.95 0.09
CA ARG A 784 -5.75 -32.01 -0.53
C ARG A 784 -7.22 -31.60 -0.72
N VAL A 785 -7.83 -30.96 0.27
CA VAL A 785 -9.21 -30.44 0.18
C VAL A 785 -9.31 -29.35 -0.88
N GLU A 786 -8.35 -28.42 -0.94
CA GLU A 786 -8.29 -27.37 -1.94
C GLU A 786 -8.16 -27.97 -3.36
N SER A 787 -7.28 -28.96 -3.55
CA SER A 787 -7.15 -29.68 -4.82
C SER A 787 -8.45 -30.37 -5.24
N LEU A 788 -9.10 -31.07 -4.31
CA LEU A 788 -10.40 -31.72 -4.58
C LEU A 788 -11.51 -30.69 -4.87
N SER A 789 -11.48 -29.54 -4.21
CA SER A 789 -12.45 -28.46 -4.46
C SER A 789 -12.29 -27.88 -5.88
N PHE A 790 -11.05 -27.73 -6.35
CA PHE A 790 -10.75 -27.30 -7.70
C PHE A 790 -11.21 -28.32 -8.74
N GLU A 791 -10.98 -29.61 -8.50
CA GLU A 791 -11.48 -30.69 -9.35
C GLU A 791 -13.01 -30.71 -9.40
N LEU A 792 -13.68 -30.60 -8.25
CA LEU A 792 -15.15 -30.53 -8.19
C LEU A 792 -15.70 -29.32 -8.93
N GLN A 793 -15.05 -28.15 -8.84
CA GLN A 793 -15.45 -26.97 -9.59
C GLN A 793 -15.32 -27.18 -11.10
N LYS A 794 -14.24 -27.84 -11.55
CA LYS A 794 -14.06 -28.19 -12.96
C LYS A 794 -15.14 -29.16 -13.45
N GLU A 795 -15.46 -30.19 -12.69
CA GLU A 795 -16.54 -31.12 -13.04
C GLU A 795 -17.92 -30.43 -13.02
N ARG A 796 -18.16 -29.53 -12.06
CA ARG A 796 -19.39 -28.73 -12.01
C ARG A 796 -19.57 -27.87 -13.28
N ILE A 797 -18.51 -27.20 -13.72
CA ILE A 797 -18.53 -26.42 -14.97
C ILE A 797 -18.82 -27.32 -16.18
N LYS A 798 -18.25 -28.53 -16.24
CA LYS A 798 -18.57 -29.48 -17.31
C LYS A 798 -20.03 -29.89 -17.29
N VAL A 799 -20.59 -30.20 -16.12
CA VAL A 799 -22.01 -30.56 -15.96
C VAL A 799 -22.89 -29.41 -16.43
N GLU A 800 -22.58 -28.17 -16.06
CA GLU A 800 -23.32 -26.98 -16.49
C GLU A 800 -23.27 -26.79 -18.03
N ILE A 801 -22.14 -27.10 -18.67
CA ILE A 801 -22.03 -27.11 -20.14
C ILE A 801 -22.92 -28.21 -20.74
N TRP A 802 -22.95 -29.41 -20.16
CA TRP A 802 -23.82 -30.48 -20.64
C TRP A 802 -25.31 -30.18 -20.44
N GLU A 803 -25.68 -29.55 -19.33
CA GLU A 803 -27.06 -29.12 -19.05
C GLU A 803 -27.51 -28.03 -20.03
N THR A 804 -26.66 -27.04 -20.31
CA THR A 804 -26.97 -25.99 -21.30
C THR A 804 -27.08 -26.55 -22.73
N GLN A 805 -26.21 -27.48 -23.10
CA GLN A 805 -26.32 -28.17 -24.40
C GLN A 805 -27.57 -29.06 -24.49
N ALA A 806 -27.90 -29.79 -23.43
CA ALA A 806 -29.12 -30.60 -23.38
C ALA A 806 -30.36 -29.71 -23.49
N ALA A 807 -30.41 -28.59 -22.77
CA ALA A 807 -31.50 -27.62 -22.87
C ALA A 807 -31.67 -27.09 -24.31
N ALA A 808 -30.57 -26.72 -24.97
CA ALA A 808 -30.60 -26.29 -26.37
C ALA A 808 -31.12 -27.38 -27.31
N TRP A 809 -30.72 -28.64 -27.14
CA TRP A 809 -31.25 -29.77 -27.92
C TRP A 809 -32.73 -30.02 -27.64
N PHE A 810 -33.17 -29.87 -26.40
CA PHE A 810 -34.59 -29.98 -26.06
C PHE A 810 -35.41 -28.87 -26.73
N ASP A 811 -34.93 -27.63 -26.73
CA ASP A 811 -35.58 -26.51 -27.40
C ASP A 811 -35.63 -26.71 -28.93
N GLU A 812 -34.56 -27.24 -29.52
CA GLU A 812 -34.51 -27.56 -30.95
C GLU A 812 -35.45 -28.72 -31.31
N LEU A 813 -35.51 -29.75 -30.48
CA LEU A 813 -36.44 -30.87 -30.64
C LEU A 813 -37.89 -30.41 -30.53
N GLN A 814 -38.22 -29.55 -29.55
CA GLN A 814 -39.54 -28.96 -29.43
C GLN A 814 -39.89 -28.11 -30.66
N THR A 815 -38.94 -27.28 -31.12
CA THR A 815 -39.12 -26.47 -32.33
C THR A 815 -39.35 -27.34 -33.57
N SER A 816 -38.61 -28.45 -33.70
CA SER A 816 -38.76 -29.40 -34.79
C SER A 816 -40.11 -30.12 -34.74
N ALA A 817 -40.53 -30.60 -33.56
CA ALA A 817 -41.82 -31.25 -33.37
C ALA A 817 -42.99 -30.29 -33.70
N ILE A 818 -42.90 -29.03 -33.30
CA ILE A 818 -43.90 -28.01 -33.65
C ILE A 818 -43.91 -27.77 -35.18
N ARG A 819 -42.74 -27.68 -35.81
CA ARG A 819 -42.66 -27.51 -37.28
C ARG A 819 -43.24 -28.70 -38.02
N GLU A 820 -42.95 -29.93 -37.58
CA GLU A 820 -43.49 -31.16 -38.17
C GLU A 820 -45.02 -31.18 -38.13
N VAL A 821 -45.62 -30.88 -36.98
CA VAL A 821 -47.08 -30.80 -36.85
C VAL A 821 -47.67 -29.74 -37.80
N ILE A 822 -47.04 -28.57 -37.92
CA ILE A 822 -47.47 -27.52 -38.85
C ILE A 822 -47.35 -27.97 -40.31
N PHE A 823 -46.27 -28.68 -40.66
CA PHE A 823 -46.07 -29.22 -42.01
C PHE A 823 -47.08 -30.31 -42.34
N GLU A 824 -47.38 -31.21 -41.41
CA GLU A 824 -48.41 -32.25 -41.57
C GLU A 824 -49.78 -31.62 -41.80
N GLU A 825 -50.15 -30.59 -41.03
CA GLU A 825 -51.39 -29.85 -41.22
C GLU A 825 -51.46 -29.19 -42.60
N LYS A 826 -50.38 -28.53 -43.03
CA LYS A 826 -50.30 -27.90 -44.35
C LYS A 826 -50.32 -28.91 -45.50
N ALA A 827 -49.66 -30.05 -45.34
CA ALA A 827 -49.71 -31.15 -46.31
C ALA A 827 -51.12 -31.74 -46.42
N HIS A 828 -51.83 -31.85 -45.28
CA HIS A 828 -53.22 -32.28 -45.28
C HIS A 828 -54.15 -31.26 -45.96
N GLU A 829 -53.98 -29.96 -45.74
CA GLU A 829 -54.71 -28.91 -46.45
C GLU A 829 -54.48 -28.98 -47.97
N LEU A 830 -53.22 -29.04 -48.41
CA LEU A 830 -52.87 -29.19 -49.83
C LEU A 830 -53.41 -30.49 -50.43
N GLY A 831 -53.38 -31.59 -49.68
CA GLY A 831 -53.98 -32.85 -50.11
C GLY A 831 -55.49 -32.77 -50.34
N LYS A 832 -56.22 -31.97 -49.54
CA LYS A 832 -57.65 -31.70 -49.76
C LYS A 832 -57.85 -30.86 -51.04
N GLU A 833 -57.03 -29.83 -51.23
CA GLU A 833 -57.07 -28.95 -52.40
C GLU A 833 -56.78 -29.73 -53.70
N CYS A 834 -55.79 -30.62 -53.69
CA CYS A 834 -55.45 -31.49 -54.82
C CYS A 834 -56.61 -32.43 -55.18
N LYS A 835 -57.27 -33.04 -54.19
CA LYS A 835 -58.46 -33.89 -54.43
C LYS A 835 -59.61 -33.09 -55.04
N PHE A 836 -59.81 -31.85 -54.58
CA PHE A 836 -60.81 -30.95 -55.17
C PHE A 836 -60.49 -30.62 -56.64
N LEU A 837 -59.24 -30.27 -56.94
CA LEU A 837 -58.80 -29.99 -58.31
C LEU A 837 -58.89 -31.23 -59.21
N GLU A 838 -58.55 -32.42 -58.70
CA GLU A 838 -58.65 -33.67 -59.43
C GLU A 838 -60.10 -34.02 -59.76
N SER A 839 -61.03 -33.85 -58.81
CA SER A 839 -62.46 -34.01 -59.05
C SER A 839 -62.99 -33.02 -60.11
N THR A 840 -62.51 -31.77 -60.08
CA THR A 840 -62.85 -30.74 -61.07
C THR A 840 -62.28 -31.08 -62.45
N ARG A 841 -61.04 -31.59 -62.51
CA ARG A 841 -60.41 -32.05 -63.76
C ARG A 841 -61.18 -33.22 -64.36
N ASN A 842 -61.57 -34.21 -63.56
CA ASN A 842 -62.34 -35.37 -64.04
C ASN A 842 -63.71 -34.96 -64.57
N SER A 843 -64.39 -34.00 -63.91
CA SER A 843 -65.64 -33.42 -64.41
C SER A 843 -65.45 -32.74 -65.77
N LYS A 844 -64.41 -31.92 -65.95
CA LYS A 844 -64.11 -31.28 -67.24
C LYS A 844 -63.69 -32.28 -68.33
N ALA A 845 -62.97 -33.34 -67.97
CA ALA A 845 -62.61 -34.39 -68.92
C ALA A 845 -63.84 -35.11 -69.48
N MET A 846 -64.85 -35.34 -68.63
CA MET A 846 -66.12 -35.95 -69.04
C MET A 846 -66.90 -35.04 -70.02
N GLU A 847 -66.90 -33.71 -69.81
CA GLU A 847 -67.48 -32.75 -70.76
C GLU A 847 -66.77 -32.76 -72.13
N VAL A 848 -65.44 -32.83 -72.14
CA VAL A 848 -64.66 -32.89 -73.40
C VAL A 848 -64.97 -34.16 -74.19
N GLU A 849 -65.09 -35.30 -73.50
CA GLU A 849 -65.40 -36.58 -74.13
C GLU A 849 -66.81 -36.60 -74.76
N GLU A 850 -67.76 -35.87 -74.17
CA GLU A 850 -69.11 -35.68 -74.69
C GLU A 850 -69.16 -34.78 -75.92
N LEU A 851 -68.37 -33.71 -75.93
CA LEU A 851 -68.16 -32.87 -77.11
C LEU A 851 -67.52 -33.65 -78.27
N GLU A 852 -66.50 -34.47 -78.00
CA GLU A 852 -65.88 -35.29 -79.03
C GLU A 852 -66.84 -36.32 -79.65
N ARG A 853 -67.70 -36.95 -78.84
CA ARG A 853 -68.74 -37.85 -79.36
C ARG A 853 -69.70 -37.11 -80.30
N SER A 854 -70.06 -35.88 -79.95
CA SER A 854 -70.92 -35.04 -80.80
C SER A 854 -70.24 -34.70 -82.14
N VAL A 855 -68.95 -34.35 -82.11
CA VAL A 855 -68.16 -34.06 -83.33
C VAL A 855 -68.08 -35.29 -84.26
N ARG A 856 -67.78 -36.48 -83.72
CA ARG A 856 -67.72 -37.72 -84.52
C ARG A 856 -69.05 -38.06 -85.20
N SER A 857 -70.18 -37.77 -84.55
CA SER A 857 -71.50 -37.95 -85.15
C SER A 857 -71.71 -37.04 -86.36
N LEU A 858 -71.35 -35.76 -86.24
CA LEU A 858 -71.47 -34.78 -87.32
C LEU A 858 -70.56 -35.10 -88.51
N GLU A 859 -69.36 -35.61 -88.28
CA GLU A 859 -68.44 -36.04 -89.35
C GLU A 859 -68.99 -37.21 -90.17
N CYS A 860 -69.67 -38.18 -89.52
CA CYS A 860 -70.32 -39.29 -90.23
C CYS A 860 -71.47 -38.81 -91.13
N GLU A 861 -72.31 -37.89 -90.65
CA GLU A 861 -73.38 -37.29 -91.45
C GLU A 861 -72.84 -36.57 -92.69
N ASN A 862 -71.73 -35.84 -92.53
CA ASN A 862 -71.10 -35.10 -93.63
C ASN A 862 -70.46 -36.04 -94.68
N GLY A 863 -69.95 -37.20 -94.25
CA GLY A 863 -69.49 -38.27 -95.15
C GLY A 863 -70.61 -38.85 -96.01
N GLY A 864 -71.81 -39.04 -95.44
CA GLY A 864 -72.99 -39.51 -96.15
C GLY A 864 -73.45 -38.54 -97.25
N LEU A 865 -73.46 -37.24 -96.96
CA LEU A 865 -73.82 -36.19 -97.93
C LEU A 865 -72.82 -36.11 -99.09
N LYS A 866 -71.52 -36.28 -98.84
CA LYS A 866 -70.49 -36.34 -99.90
C LYS A 866 -70.68 -37.52 -100.85
N ALA A 867 -71.06 -38.70 -100.34
CA ALA A 867 -71.31 -39.87 -101.18
C ALA A 867 -72.52 -39.68 -102.11
N GLN A 868 -73.57 -39.00 -101.65
CA GLN A 868 -74.73 -38.65 -102.49
C GLN A 868 -74.38 -37.68 -103.62
N LEU A 869 -73.48 -36.71 -103.37
CA LEU A 869 -73.04 -35.76 -104.38
C LEU A 869 -72.22 -36.43 -105.51
N ALA A 870 -71.41 -37.44 -105.18
CA ALA A 870 -70.60 -38.19 -106.14
C ALA A 870 -71.45 -39.00 -107.15
N ALA A 871 -72.66 -39.42 -106.77
CA ALA A 871 -73.54 -40.22 -107.64
C ALA A 871 -74.11 -39.43 -108.84
N TYR A 872 -74.18 -38.10 -108.78
CA TYR A 872 -74.70 -37.26 -109.87
C TYR A 872 -73.65 -36.86 -110.92
N VAL A 873 -72.36 -37.14 -110.67
CA VAL A 873 -71.24 -36.76 -111.55
C VAL A 873 -71.36 -37.33 -112.98
N PRO A 874 -71.78 -38.59 -113.22
CA PRO A 874 -71.90 -39.13 -114.58
C PRO A 874 -73.01 -38.46 -115.42
N ALA A 875 -74.08 -37.97 -114.78
CA ALA A 875 -75.16 -37.27 -115.47
C ALA A 875 -74.75 -35.86 -115.94
N ILE A 876 -73.87 -35.20 -115.17
CA ILE A 876 -73.32 -33.89 -115.52
C ILE A 876 -72.36 -33.98 -116.72
N VAL A 877 -71.55 -35.05 -116.79
CA VAL A 877 -70.62 -35.28 -117.90
C VAL A 877 -71.37 -35.56 -119.22
N SER A 878 -72.49 -36.28 -119.19
CA SER A 878 -73.29 -36.53 -120.40
C SER A 878 -74.00 -35.28 -120.94
N LEU A 879 -74.25 -34.27 -120.09
CA LEU A 879 -74.82 -32.98 -120.51
C LEU A 879 -73.76 -32.13 -121.22
N LEU A 880 -72.51 -32.18 -120.75
CA LEU A 880 -71.41 -31.40 -121.30
C LEU A 880 -71.06 -31.81 -122.75
N ASP A 881 -71.11 -33.11 -123.06
CA ASP A 881 -70.86 -33.63 -124.42
C ASP A 881 -71.95 -33.27 -125.45
N SER A 882 -73.16 -32.97 -124.99
CA SER A 882 -74.24 -32.47 -125.86
C SER A 882 -74.11 -30.98 -126.20
N VAL A 883 -73.42 -30.21 -125.35
CA VAL A 883 -73.20 -28.77 -125.53
C VAL A 883 -72.04 -28.50 -126.51
N THR A 884 -70.98 -29.30 -126.48
CA THR A 884 -69.83 -29.18 -127.40
C THR A 884 -70.15 -29.56 -128.86
N SER A 885 -71.22 -30.32 -129.11
CA SER A 885 -71.69 -30.63 -130.48
C SER A 885 -72.46 -29.46 -131.14
N LEU A 886 -72.93 -28.47 -130.38
CA LEU A 886 -73.81 -27.40 -130.88
C LEU A 886 -73.08 -26.07 -131.17
N GLU A 887 -71.84 -25.89 -130.71
CA GLU A 887 -71.06 -24.65 -130.89
C GLU A 887 -70.33 -24.53 -132.24
N SER A 888 -70.47 -25.51 -133.15
CA SER A 888 -69.90 -25.47 -134.50
C SER A 888 -70.77 -24.69 -135.51
N ARG A 889 -71.09 -23.41 -135.27
CA ARG A 889 -71.48 -22.38 -136.28
C ARG A 889 -71.90 -21.04 -135.65
N THR A 890 -71.24 -19.96 -136.12
CA THR A 890 -71.72 -18.56 -136.30
C THR A 890 -71.16 -17.42 -135.41
N LEU A 891 -70.58 -16.46 -136.14
CA LEU A 891 -70.02 -15.13 -135.91
C LEU A 891 -70.92 -14.04 -135.24
N LEU A 892 -70.23 -12.94 -134.83
CA LEU A 892 -70.65 -11.51 -134.67
C LEU A 892 -71.19 -10.98 -133.31
N HIS A 893 -70.39 -10.10 -132.66
CA HIS A 893 -70.63 -8.67 -132.33
C HIS A 893 -72.06 -8.16 -131.92
N PRO A 894 -72.21 -6.94 -131.32
CA PRO A 894 -72.12 -6.53 -129.89
C PRO A 894 -73.42 -5.82 -129.34
N LYS A 895 -73.33 -5.28 -128.11
CA LYS A 895 -74.18 -4.26 -127.41
C LYS A 895 -75.35 -4.71 -126.49
N LEU A 896 -75.28 -4.19 -125.26
CA LEU A 896 -76.31 -3.97 -124.20
C LEU A 896 -77.67 -3.45 -124.73
N PRO A 897 -78.83 -3.67 -124.04
CA PRO A 897 -79.19 -2.88 -122.82
C PRO A 897 -80.20 -3.50 -121.78
N THR A 898 -80.27 -2.81 -120.63
CA THR A 898 -81.36 -2.60 -119.60
C THR A 898 -82.63 -3.47 -119.50
N ASP A 899 -82.97 -3.89 -118.25
CA ASP A 899 -84.15 -3.50 -117.42
C ASP A 899 -84.11 -4.30 -116.09
N TYR A 900 -84.00 -3.69 -114.89
CA TYR A 900 -84.99 -3.03 -113.99
C TYR A 900 -85.47 -3.90 -112.81
N ASN A 901 -85.53 -3.23 -111.65
CA ASN A 901 -86.15 -3.53 -110.33
C ASN A 901 -85.37 -4.44 -109.36
N GLU A 902 -84.81 -3.97 -108.22
CA GLU A 902 -85.42 -3.25 -107.05
C GLU A 902 -86.44 -4.15 -106.31
N GLU A 903 -86.47 -4.33 -104.98
CA GLU A 903 -86.42 -3.42 -103.80
C GLU A 903 -86.00 -4.30 -102.57
N VAL A 904 -85.19 -3.93 -101.58
CA VAL A 904 -85.16 -2.78 -100.65
C VAL A 904 -86.33 -2.76 -99.64
N MET A 905 -85.99 -2.95 -98.34
CA MET A 905 -86.36 -2.12 -97.16
C MET A 905 -86.41 -2.98 -95.87
N THR A 906 -85.30 -2.98 -95.10
CA THR A 906 -85.13 -2.19 -93.85
C THR A 906 -86.32 -2.06 -92.84
N PRO A 907 -86.20 -1.34 -91.69
CA PRO A 907 -85.43 -1.74 -90.50
C PRO A 907 -86.06 -1.25 -89.14
N ILE A 908 -85.30 -1.39 -88.04
CA ILE A 908 -85.34 -0.63 -86.75
C ILE A 908 -86.55 -0.85 -85.81
N TRP A 909 -86.22 -1.24 -84.57
CA TRP A 909 -86.47 -0.59 -83.26
C TRP A 909 -85.72 -1.48 -82.23
N GLY A 910 -84.98 -1.01 -81.23
CA GLY A 910 -84.99 0.26 -80.51
C GLY A 910 -85.04 -0.07 -79.00
N LEU A 911 -84.16 0.57 -78.21
CA LEU A 911 -84.33 1.06 -76.81
C LEU A 911 -85.05 0.13 -75.78
N ASN A 912 -84.64 -0.03 -74.51
CA ASN A 912 -84.35 1.03 -73.53
C ASN A 912 -84.12 0.45 -72.11
N PHE A 913 -83.41 1.23 -71.28
CA PHE A 913 -83.58 1.47 -69.81
C PHE A 913 -83.41 0.31 -68.80
N MET A 914 -82.45 0.34 -67.86
CA MET A 914 -82.19 1.23 -66.69
C MET A 914 -82.78 0.74 -65.36
N LEU A 915 -82.02 1.03 -64.29
CA LEU A 915 -82.33 1.04 -62.85
C LEU A 915 -82.14 -0.31 -62.12
N LYS A 916 -81.39 -0.42 -61.01
CA LYS A 916 -80.99 0.53 -59.95
C LYS A 916 -79.78 -0.05 -59.17
N THR A 917 -78.67 0.69 -59.00
CA THR A 917 -78.21 1.39 -57.76
C THR A 917 -77.95 0.49 -56.54
N VAL A 918 -76.87 0.64 -55.75
CA VAL A 918 -76.37 1.89 -55.12
C VAL A 918 -74.85 1.83 -54.88
N ASN A 919 -74.25 3.00 -55.05
CA ASN A 919 -72.88 3.44 -54.79
C ASN A 919 -72.82 4.20 -53.42
N GLN A 920 -71.63 4.67 -53.02
CA GLN A 920 -71.29 5.57 -51.90
C GLN A 920 -70.86 4.92 -50.56
N GLN A 921 -69.55 4.96 -50.27
CA GLN A 921 -68.83 6.02 -49.53
C GLN A 921 -69.08 6.00 -48.01
N VAL A 922 -68.01 5.89 -47.21
CA VAL A 922 -67.52 6.97 -46.33
C VAL A 922 -66.43 6.45 -45.35
N LYS A 923 -65.30 7.15 -45.37
CA LYS A 923 -64.33 7.49 -44.29
C LYS A 923 -63.69 6.39 -43.43
N VAL A 924 -62.36 6.33 -43.56
CA VAL A 924 -61.37 6.68 -42.50
C VAL A 924 -61.92 6.69 -41.06
N LYS A 925 -61.43 5.76 -40.24
CA LYS A 925 -60.96 6.06 -38.88
C LYS A 925 -60.00 4.98 -38.37
N LEU A 926 -58.77 5.41 -38.12
CA LEU A 926 -57.89 4.85 -37.11
C LEU A 926 -58.60 4.82 -35.75
N ALA A 927 -58.47 3.71 -35.02
CA ALA A 927 -58.37 3.61 -33.56
C ALA A 927 -58.09 2.13 -33.22
N TRP A 928 -56.85 1.79 -32.89
CA TRP A 928 -56.37 1.68 -31.50
C TRP A 928 -57.05 0.56 -30.70
N PHE A 929 -56.34 -0.57 -30.63
CA PHE A 929 -56.39 -1.47 -29.47
C PHE A 929 -55.77 -0.73 -28.28
N PRO A 930 -56.44 -0.65 -27.11
CA PRO A 930 -55.83 -0.15 -25.90
C PRO A 930 -55.01 -1.24 -25.20
N MET A 931 -53.80 -0.86 -24.78
CA MET A 931 -53.12 -1.51 -23.65
C MET A 931 -54.00 -1.45 -22.41
N ALA A 932 -54.09 -2.57 -21.68
CA ALA A 932 -54.07 -2.57 -20.21
C ALA A 932 -53.77 -4.00 -19.70
N PHE A 933 -52.65 -4.10 -18.96
CA PHE A 933 -52.30 -5.03 -17.87
C PHE A 933 -53.49 -5.84 -17.28
N PRO A 934 -53.27 -7.09 -16.78
CA PRO A 934 -52.62 -7.21 -15.47
C PRO A 934 -51.78 -8.48 -15.20
N THR A 935 -50.77 -8.29 -14.35
CA THR A 935 -50.39 -9.17 -13.22
C THR A 935 -50.20 -10.67 -13.44
N CYS A 936 -48.97 -11.14 -13.21
CA CYS A 936 -48.72 -12.30 -12.35
C CYS A 936 -47.28 -12.20 -11.83
N ARG A 937 -47.13 -11.90 -10.54
CA ARG A 937 -46.85 -12.89 -9.48
C ARG A 937 -45.39 -13.30 -9.48
N VAL A 938 -44.63 -12.54 -8.69
CA VAL A 938 -43.60 -13.07 -7.80
C VAL A 938 -44.19 -14.27 -7.05
N SER A 939 -43.52 -15.41 -7.11
CA SER A 939 -43.59 -16.45 -6.08
C SER A 939 -42.35 -17.32 -6.18
N ILE A 940 -41.54 -17.17 -5.13
CA ILE A 940 -40.62 -18.12 -4.46
C ILE A 940 -39.36 -18.48 -5.23
#